data_AF-A0A1Q3ACJ3-F1
#
_entry.id   AF-A0A1Q3ACJ3-F1
#
_cell.length_a   1.000
_cell.length_b   1.000
_cell.length_c   1.000
_cell.angle_alpha   90.00
_cell.angle_beta   90.00
_cell.angle_gamma   90.00
#
_symmetry.space_group_name_H-M   'P 1'
#
loop_
_entity.id
_entity.type
_entity.pdbx_description
1 polymer ?
#
loop_
_entity_poly.entity_id
_entity_poly.type
_entity_poly.pdbx_seq_one_letter_code
_entity_poly.pdbx_strand_id
1 'polypeptide(L)'
;MYTSKSFTIAFQILFNLTYLRTIPLVQNYAMCLTTFAVRICWSATKTRLFSTKTLPSSCTNQISKIISENKPLTEADKPMFKQYWEQASHQFPNSKTILPDVELQSFSQFIRNNEKNSSTVRSFYRREIILNKENHSLMNSISSDLKDPLDFCIKDSLSTKDIAIAADLFVLYYKLYPNEPLKKGLVSDIISAMSFQDPRHDRLHLLKFLELTKVFKRHNEQLGLTTAQASGISNKALSLKHSSTLTKRILTEVMYNSKNSRMTSRNESIIAAYRLIERDYRSKNAAGVFFTWKKIATHYQDLTHHDPTILYMILKTCMNSKIYRYVCKDILSQLPPKYYSNNSLILPTIITYIVKTGNLQQAQELMDNVNNNIAPENIRNVFQTRMCLSSLLKMHLKFNDSQGVDRVLKQIHEVFGQHSQEDFQAIVAHILKDKTLDNIVKAVNLVSQIPQARALLAYATIINTIVDWQIASNGQFDQKSKHIINDLLTKAHQVDPMHKSSLWSILASLYIKRLVHHKNFRKPHGPEKETMNLDLAKLIFLKSSSNSNQICTINPFEHSSPQNIILRISNKNKIILLRNIASGAIKGCRKDIFLWCCAELYNSGVAVKELILDWHAIFDYRFRSSKSLENIKLKDQLSISDLPLIKNALK
;
A
#
# COMPACT_ATOMS: atom_id res chain seq x y z
N MET A 1 35.28 44.33 24.39
CA MET A 1 36.68 44.02 24.74
C MET A 1 36.83 42.51 24.72
N TYR A 2 37.40 41.99 23.64
CA TYR A 2 38.78 41.46 23.60
C TYR A 2 38.93 40.21 24.49
N THR A 3 38.73 39.02 23.89
CA THR A 3 39.77 38.10 23.33
C THR A 3 40.51 37.34 24.42
N SER A 4 40.43 36.01 24.45
CA SER A 4 41.31 35.10 23.67
C SER A 4 42.79 35.21 24.06
N LYS A 5 43.33 34.11 24.59
CA LYS A 5 44.56 33.41 24.17
C LYS A 5 44.80 32.33 25.24
N SER A 6 44.84 31.06 24.87
CA SER A 6 45.97 30.40 24.17
C SER A 6 45.40 29.34 23.20
N PHE A 7 45.64 29.24 21.87
CA PHE A 7 46.85 29.39 21.03
C PHE A 7 48.08 28.80 21.74
N THR A 8 48.69 27.69 21.33
CA THR A 8 49.10 27.26 19.99
C THR A 8 49.62 25.82 20.15
N ILE A 9 49.30 24.89 19.25
CA ILE A 9 50.19 24.26 18.25
C ILE A 9 49.23 23.29 17.52
N ALA A 10 49.07 23.22 16.21
CA ALA A 10 49.97 23.54 15.13
C ALA A 10 49.20 24.17 13.96
N PHE A 11 49.74 25.27 13.47
CA PHE A 11 49.41 25.90 12.21
C PHE A 11 50.63 25.71 11.31
N GLN A 12 50.67 24.61 10.57
CA GLN A 12 51.56 24.51 9.42
C GLN A 12 50.86 23.64 8.39
N ILE A 13 50.71 24.17 7.18
CA ILE A 13 50.06 23.57 6.00
C ILE A 13 48.53 23.80 5.95
N LEU A 14 48.12 25.05 5.72
CA LEU A 14 46.87 25.35 5.00
C LEU A 14 46.91 26.77 4.43
N PHE A 15 47.85 27.01 3.52
CA PHE A 15 47.77 28.08 2.54
C PHE A 15 48.34 27.59 1.22
N ASN A 16 47.47 27.10 0.35
CA ASN A 16 47.56 27.28 -1.10
C ASN A 16 46.20 26.95 -1.72
N LEU A 17 45.42 28.03 -1.89
CA LEU A 17 44.76 28.42 -3.13
C LEU A 17 44.06 27.34 -3.97
N THR A 18 42.74 27.52 -4.08
CA THR A 18 41.98 27.58 -5.35
C THR A 18 42.56 26.80 -6.53
N TYR A 19 41.95 25.65 -6.88
CA TYR A 19 41.60 25.25 -8.24
C TYR A 19 40.75 23.96 -8.21
N LEU A 20 39.82 23.83 -9.16
CA LEU A 20 38.96 22.65 -9.50
C LEU A 20 37.75 22.39 -8.58
N ARG A 21 36.53 22.86 -8.91
CA ARG A 21 35.56 22.29 -9.87
C ARG A 21 35.38 20.75 -9.78
N THR A 22 34.10 20.37 -9.60
CA THR A 22 33.42 19.10 -9.93
C THR A 22 33.77 17.81 -9.19
N ILE A 23 32.97 17.44 -8.15
CA ILE A 23 32.60 16.03 -7.85
C ILE A 23 31.22 15.97 -7.13
N PRO A 24 30.17 15.30 -7.68
CA PRO A 24 28.94 14.98 -6.97
C PRO A 24 29.04 13.58 -6.32
N LEU A 25 29.16 13.50 -4.99
CA LEU A 25 29.28 12.20 -4.29
C LEU A 25 28.47 12.08 -2.98
N VAL A 26 27.42 12.89 -2.80
CA VAL A 26 26.58 12.85 -1.58
C VAL A 26 25.16 12.29 -1.81
N GLN A 27 24.76 11.98 -3.05
CA GLN A 27 23.43 11.41 -3.34
C GLN A 27 23.36 9.87 -3.35
N ASN A 28 24.49 9.15 -3.30
CA ASN A 28 24.51 7.69 -3.48
C ASN A 28 24.28 6.84 -2.20
N TYR A 29 24.33 7.42 -1.00
CA TYR A 29 24.16 6.65 0.24
C TYR A 29 22.71 6.47 0.69
N ALA A 30 21.79 7.36 0.31
CA ALA A 30 20.36 7.24 0.63
C ALA A 30 19.63 6.15 -0.20
N MET A 31 20.16 5.83 -1.39
CA MET A 31 19.59 4.81 -2.28
C MET A 31 19.98 3.38 -1.87
N CYS A 32 21.07 3.19 -1.12
CA CYS A 32 21.55 1.86 -0.69
C CYS A 32 20.67 1.21 0.40
N LEU A 33 20.10 1.98 1.32
CA LEU A 33 19.29 1.43 2.43
C LEU A 33 17.86 1.08 2.03
N THR A 34 17.24 1.84 1.12
CA THR A 34 15.95 1.48 0.52
C THR A 34 16.07 0.26 -0.40
N THR A 35 17.21 0.10 -1.07
CA THR A 35 17.54 -1.09 -1.85
C THR A 35 17.84 -2.31 -0.97
N PHE A 36 18.35 -2.14 0.26
CA PHE A 36 18.62 -3.24 1.18
C PHE A 36 17.33 -3.90 1.72
N ALA A 37 16.30 -3.10 2.06
CA ALA A 37 15.00 -3.62 2.48
C ALA A 37 14.23 -4.32 1.34
N VAL A 38 14.40 -3.83 0.10
CA VAL A 38 13.84 -4.47 -1.11
C VAL A 38 14.61 -5.74 -1.48
N ARG A 39 15.94 -5.77 -1.30
CA ARG A 39 16.77 -6.97 -1.53
C ARG A 39 16.43 -8.12 -0.58
N ILE A 40 16.12 -7.84 0.68
CA ILE A 40 15.72 -8.87 1.65
C ILE A 40 14.31 -9.40 1.36
N CYS A 41 13.39 -8.56 0.87
CA CYS A 41 12.05 -9.03 0.45
C CYS A 41 12.09 -9.85 -0.85
N TRP A 42 13.10 -9.67 -1.71
CA TRP A 42 13.31 -10.48 -2.90
C TRP A 42 14.13 -11.76 -2.65
N SER A 43 15.02 -11.77 -1.66
CA SER A 43 15.87 -12.93 -1.37
C SER A 43 15.09 -14.10 -0.73
N ALA A 44 13.94 -13.83 -0.09
CA ALA A 44 13.12 -14.87 0.53
C ALA A 44 12.30 -15.74 -0.45
N THR A 45 12.35 -15.48 -1.77
CA THR A 45 11.62 -16.30 -2.78
C THR A 45 12.44 -16.81 -3.95
N LYS A 46 13.77 -16.69 -3.92
CA LYS A 46 14.71 -17.46 -4.77
C LYS A 46 16.13 -17.13 -4.36
N THR A 47 16.72 -17.97 -3.52
CA THR A 47 18.18 -18.10 -3.43
C THR A 47 18.68 -18.73 -4.73
N ARG A 48 18.83 -17.93 -5.79
CA ARG A 48 19.82 -18.26 -6.83
C ARG A 48 21.16 -17.84 -6.27
N LEU A 49 21.97 -18.83 -5.91
CA LEU A 49 23.39 -18.67 -5.63
C LEU A 49 24.02 -17.85 -6.78
N PHE A 50 24.62 -16.72 -6.40
CA PHE A 50 25.39 -15.89 -7.30
C PHE A 50 26.62 -16.68 -7.73
N SER A 51 26.68 -17.03 -9.02
CA SER A 51 27.91 -17.51 -9.65
C SER A 51 28.65 -16.29 -10.17
N THR A 52 29.76 -15.94 -9.53
CA THR A 52 30.78 -15.01 -10.03
C THR A 52 31.70 -15.68 -11.06
N LYS A 53 31.31 -16.85 -11.60
CA LYS A 53 32.14 -17.56 -12.58
C LYS A 53 32.10 -16.84 -13.93
N THR A 54 33.30 -16.53 -14.41
CA THR A 54 33.60 -16.31 -15.82
C THR A 54 32.92 -17.40 -16.66
N LEU A 55 32.40 -17.01 -17.82
CA LEU A 55 31.83 -17.92 -18.81
C LEU A 55 32.84 -19.07 -19.03
N PRO A 56 32.49 -20.35 -18.83
CA PRO A 56 33.31 -21.40 -19.38
C PRO A 56 33.30 -21.20 -20.89
N SER A 57 34.47 -21.11 -21.50
CA SER A 57 34.68 -21.02 -22.95
C SER A 57 33.85 -22.04 -23.75
N SER A 58 33.37 -23.10 -23.11
CA SER A 58 32.45 -24.08 -23.68
C SER A 58 31.11 -23.50 -24.16
N CYS A 59 30.56 -22.46 -23.52
CA CYS A 59 29.20 -21.97 -23.82
C CYS A 59 29.17 -21.10 -25.09
N THR A 60 30.13 -20.19 -25.27
CA THR A 60 30.30 -19.45 -26.52
C THR A 60 30.67 -20.38 -27.67
N ASN A 61 31.58 -21.34 -27.46
CA ASN A 61 31.96 -22.31 -28.50
C ASN A 61 30.77 -23.18 -28.96
N GLN A 62 29.88 -23.56 -28.05
CA GLN A 62 28.66 -24.31 -28.39
C GLN A 62 27.64 -23.47 -29.15
N ILE A 63 27.46 -22.20 -28.77
CA ILE A 63 26.60 -21.26 -29.50
C ILE A 63 27.16 -21.03 -30.90
N SER A 64 28.47 -20.78 -31.04
CA SER A 64 29.13 -20.64 -32.34
C SER A 64 28.93 -21.87 -33.21
N LYS A 65 29.10 -23.07 -32.64
CA LYS A 65 28.86 -24.33 -33.35
C LYS A 65 27.42 -24.46 -33.85
N ILE A 66 26.42 -24.13 -33.03
CA ILE A 66 25.00 -24.17 -33.44
C ILE A 66 24.73 -23.20 -34.60
N ILE A 67 25.33 -22.01 -34.56
CA ILE A 67 25.18 -20.99 -35.61
C ILE A 67 25.83 -21.46 -36.90
N SER A 68 27.08 -21.96 -36.84
CA SER A 68 27.81 -22.48 -37.99
C SER A 68 27.14 -23.71 -38.61
N GLU A 69 26.54 -24.58 -37.79
CA GLU A 69 25.79 -25.75 -38.26
C GLU A 69 24.37 -25.40 -38.76
N ASN A 70 23.92 -24.14 -38.60
CA ASN A 70 22.62 -23.64 -39.04
C ASN A 70 21.42 -24.48 -38.53
N LYS A 71 21.53 -25.06 -37.33
CA LYS A 71 20.52 -25.96 -36.75
C LYS A 71 19.38 -25.20 -36.06
N PRO A 72 18.13 -25.68 -36.10
CA PRO A 72 17.05 -25.10 -35.31
C PRO A 72 17.29 -25.28 -33.81
N LEU A 73 16.97 -24.25 -33.03
CA LEU A 73 17.13 -24.29 -31.58
C LEU A 73 16.14 -25.27 -30.94
N THR A 74 16.67 -26.24 -30.20
CA THR A 74 15.90 -27.14 -29.34
C THR A 74 15.57 -26.48 -28.00
N GLU A 75 14.62 -27.05 -27.22
CA GLU A 75 14.34 -26.56 -25.86
C GLU A 75 15.56 -26.65 -24.92
N ALA A 76 16.49 -27.58 -25.19
CA ALA A 76 17.73 -27.72 -24.43
C ALA A 76 18.73 -26.59 -24.71
N ASP A 77 18.67 -25.97 -25.88
CA ASP A 77 19.59 -24.89 -26.29
C ASP A 77 19.17 -23.52 -25.71
N LYS A 78 17.87 -23.29 -25.52
CA LYS A 78 17.35 -21.97 -25.10
C LYS A 78 17.92 -21.45 -23.77
N PRO A 79 18.11 -22.26 -22.70
CA PRO A 79 18.74 -21.81 -21.47
C PRO A 79 20.17 -21.31 -21.66
N MET A 80 20.93 -21.94 -22.54
CA MET A 80 22.32 -21.58 -22.85
C MET A 80 22.39 -20.21 -23.52
N PHE A 81 21.57 -19.98 -24.55
CA PHE A 81 21.44 -18.67 -25.20
C PHE A 81 21.06 -17.57 -24.20
N LYS A 82 20.15 -17.87 -23.26
CA LYS A 82 19.78 -16.93 -22.20
C LYS A 82 20.92 -16.62 -21.22
N GLN A 83 21.70 -17.63 -20.83
CA GLN A 83 22.83 -17.45 -19.91
C GLN A 83 23.92 -16.57 -20.55
N TYR A 84 24.21 -16.80 -21.82
CA TYR A 84 25.13 -15.97 -22.61
C TYR A 84 24.68 -14.49 -22.58
N TRP A 85 23.39 -14.21 -22.76
CA TRP A 85 22.81 -12.86 -22.70
C TRP A 85 22.89 -12.16 -21.38
N GLU A 86 22.60 -12.88 -20.32
CA GLU A 86 22.75 -12.35 -18.98
C GLU A 86 24.22 -11.92 -18.78
N GLN A 87 25.21 -12.73 -19.18
CA GLN A 87 26.62 -12.41 -18.99
C GLN A 87 27.13 -11.28 -19.89
N ALA A 88 26.85 -11.32 -21.20
CA ALA A 88 27.27 -10.28 -22.14
C ALA A 88 26.77 -8.89 -21.72
N SER A 89 25.50 -8.80 -21.28
CA SER A 89 24.90 -7.54 -20.81
C SER A 89 25.48 -7.01 -19.49
N HIS A 90 26.18 -7.84 -18.71
CA HIS A 90 26.84 -7.42 -17.46
C HIS A 90 28.28 -6.95 -17.67
N GLN A 91 28.93 -7.39 -18.76
CA GLN A 91 30.32 -7.08 -19.05
C GLN A 91 30.50 -5.85 -19.96
N PHE A 92 29.42 -5.24 -20.43
CA PHE A 92 29.45 -4.04 -21.26
C PHE A 92 30.14 -2.86 -20.55
N PRO A 93 30.98 -2.05 -21.25
CA PRO A 93 31.27 -2.06 -22.69
C PRO A 93 32.26 -3.14 -23.15
N ASN A 94 32.95 -3.80 -22.22
CA ASN A 94 33.97 -4.81 -22.50
C ASN A 94 33.38 -6.21 -22.80
N SER A 95 32.12 -6.28 -23.25
CA SER A 95 31.44 -7.53 -23.50
C SER A 95 32.05 -8.21 -24.73
N LYS A 96 32.56 -9.44 -24.57
CA LYS A 96 32.85 -10.31 -25.72
C LYS A 96 31.53 -10.78 -26.31
N THR A 97 31.17 -10.22 -27.46
CA THR A 97 30.02 -10.66 -28.26
C THR A 97 30.40 -11.92 -29.05
N ILE A 98 29.43 -12.59 -29.65
CA ILE A 98 29.63 -13.85 -30.40
C ILE A 98 30.18 -13.60 -31.81
N LEU A 99 30.09 -12.35 -32.28
CA LEU A 99 30.44 -11.96 -33.65
C LEU A 99 31.92 -12.14 -34.02
N PRO A 100 32.90 -11.98 -33.10
CA PRO A 100 34.29 -12.31 -33.39
C PRO A 100 34.53 -13.83 -33.58
N ASP A 101 33.66 -14.68 -33.02
CA ASP A 101 33.80 -16.14 -33.01
C ASP A 101 32.98 -16.83 -34.12
N VAL A 102 32.26 -16.07 -34.95
CA VAL A 102 31.36 -16.58 -36.01
C VAL A 102 31.42 -15.70 -37.26
N GLU A 103 31.55 -16.30 -38.44
CA GLU A 103 31.46 -15.56 -39.71
C GLU A 103 30.09 -14.90 -39.89
N LEU A 104 30.09 -13.64 -40.33
CA LEU A 104 28.88 -12.84 -40.49
C LEU A 104 27.85 -13.49 -41.43
N GLN A 105 28.31 -14.15 -42.50
CA GLN A 105 27.43 -14.86 -43.43
C GLN A 105 26.72 -16.04 -42.76
N SER A 106 27.44 -16.83 -41.98
CA SER A 106 26.89 -17.95 -41.21
C SER A 106 25.86 -17.46 -40.19
N PHE A 107 26.14 -16.33 -39.53
CA PHE A 107 25.24 -15.68 -38.60
C PHE A 107 23.93 -15.21 -39.27
N SER A 108 24.01 -14.50 -40.40
CA SER A 108 22.84 -14.05 -41.15
C SER A 108 22.00 -15.21 -41.70
N GLN A 109 22.66 -16.27 -42.19
CA GLN A 109 21.99 -17.47 -42.69
C GLN A 109 21.23 -18.20 -41.57
N PHE A 110 21.84 -18.34 -40.39
CA PHE A 110 21.20 -18.90 -39.21
C PHE A 110 19.93 -18.14 -38.81
N ILE A 111 19.99 -16.80 -38.80
CA ILE A 111 18.83 -15.97 -38.48
C ILE A 111 17.69 -16.19 -39.47
N ARG A 112 17.97 -16.05 -40.78
CA ARG A 112 16.95 -16.17 -41.84
C ARG A 112 16.21 -17.51 -41.80
N ASN A 113 16.92 -18.59 -41.48
CA ASN A 113 16.34 -19.94 -41.44
C ASN A 113 15.51 -20.20 -40.18
N ASN A 114 15.80 -19.51 -39.07
CA ASN A 114 15.24 -19.86 -37.75
C ASN A 114 14.37 -18.78 -37.11
N GLU A 115 14.39 -17.54 -37.60
CA GLU A 115 13.67 -16.41 -37.00
C GLU A 115 12.14 -16.61 -36.98
N LYS A 116 11.57 -17.27 -37.99
CA LYS A 116 10.12 -17.52 -38.07
C LYS A 116 9.65 -18.48 -36.96
N ASN A 117 10.51 -19.41 -36.56
CA ASN A 117 10.15 -20.54 -35.70
C ASN A 117 10.59 -20.36 -34.24
N SER A 118 11.44 -19.37 -33.92
CA SER A 118 12.00 -19.22 -32.56
C SER A 118 12.08 -17.77 -32.09
N SER A 119 11.30 -17.45 -31.05
CA SER A 119 11.41 -16.16 -30.34
C SER A 119 12.77 -15.99 -29.64
N THR A 120 13.47 -17.09 -29.32
CA THR A 120 14.83 -17.05 -28.76
C THR A 120 15.84 -16.59 -29.81
N VAL A 121 15.75 -17.08 -31.07
CA VAL A 121 16.59 -16.60 -32.17
C VAL A 121 16.31 -15.13 -32.45
N ARG A 122 15.01 -14.76 -32.48
CA ARG A 122 14.62 -13.35 -32.66
C ARG A 122 15.15 -12.44 -31.55
N SER A 123 15.02 -12.86 -30.30
CA SER A 123 15.61 -12.10 -29.19
C SER A 123 17.14 -12.06 -29.26
N PHE A 124 17.77 -13.11 -29.78
CA PHE A 124 19.22 -13.26 -29.87
C PHE A 124 19.83 -12.22 -30.82
N TYR A 125 19.44 -12.18 -32.09
CA TYR A 125 20.06 -11.23 -33.02
C TYR A 125 19.73 -9.77 -32.68
N ARG A 126 18.52 -9.49 -32.17
CA ARG A 126 18.15 -8.12 -31.75
C ARG A 126 19.05 -7.60 -30.63
N ARG A 127 19.46 -8.47 -29.70
CA ARG A 127 20.41 -8.12 -28.62
C ARG A 127 21.82 -7.92 -29.16
N GLU A 128 22.26 -8.72 -30.12
CA GLU A 128 23.55 -8.53 -30.79
C GLU A 128 23.61 -7.22 -31.57
N ILE A 129 22.54 -6.85 -32.28
CA ILE A 129 22.44 -5.54 -32.95
C ILE A 129 22.58 -4.39 -31.95
N ILE A 130 21.95 -4.48 -30.78
CA ILE A 130 22.04 -3.44 -29.74
C ILE A 130 23.45 -3.37 -29.12
N LEU A 131 24.07 -4.51 -28.81
CA LEU A 131 25.41 -4.55 -28.21
C LEU A 131 26.48 -4.05 -29.18
N ASN A 132 26.30 -4.30 -30.48
CA ASN A 132 27.22 -3.92 -31.54
C ASN A 132 26.62 -2.77 -32.39
N LYS A 133 25.99 -1.77 -31.76
CA LYS A 133 25.27 -0.70 -32.47
C LYS A 133 26.13 0.09 -33.48
N GLU A 134 27.45 0.08 -33.30
CA GLU A 134 28.44 0.77 -34.14
C GLU A 134 28.94 -0.12 -35.30
N ASN A 135 28.59 -1.41 -35.31
CA ASN A 135 29.02 -2.36 -36.33
C ASN A 135 28.09 -2.31 -37.55
N HIS A 136 28.41 -1.44 -38.50
CA HIS A 136 27.63 -1.25 -39.72
C HIS A 136 27.58 -2.49 -40.64
N SER A 137 28.61 -3.34 -40.64
CA SER A 137 28.61 -4.54 -41.49
C SER A 137 27.57 -5.56 -41.00
N LEU A 138 27.46 -5.74 -39.68
CA LEU A 138 26.41 -6.54 -39.06
C LEU A 138 25.01 -6.04 -39.45
N MET A 139 24.79 -4.73 -39.32
CA MET A 139 23.49 -4.13 -39.64
C MET A 139 23.11 -4.38 -41.11
N ASN A 140 24.02 -4.08 -42.04
CA ASN A 140 23.78 -4.26 -43.47
C ASN A 140 23.54 -5.73 -43.86
N SER A 141 24.15 -6.69 -43.14
CA SER A 141 23.95 -8.12 -43.39
C SER A 141 22.55 -8.63 -43.02
N ILE A 142 21.87 -7.93 -42.10
CA ILE A 142 20.54 -8.29 -41.60
C ILE A 142 19.46 -7.48 -42.33
N SER A 143 19.67 -6.19 -42.55
CA SER A 143 18.75 -5.33 -43.31
C SER A 143 19.49 -4.16 -43.96
N SER A 144 19.18 -3.88 -45.23
CA SER A 144 19.87 -2.89 -46.07
C SER A 144 19.57 -1.42 -45.72
N ASP A 145 18.50 -1.14 -44.95
CA ASP A 145 18.00 0.22 -44.67
C ASP A 145 18.02 0.61 -43.16
N LEU A 146 18.93 -0.01 -42.40
CA LEU A 146 19.06 0.15 -40.95
C LEU A 146 19.69 1.50 -40.55
N LYS A 147 18.86 2.54 -40.34
CA LYS A 147 19.34 3.85 -39.82
C LYS A 147 19.46 3.93 -38.30
N ASP A 148 18.63 3.17 -37.57
CA ASP A 148 18.56 3.22 -36.11
C ASP A 148 18.38 1.81 -35.53
N PRO A 149 19.42 1.26 -34.88
CA PRO A 149 19.43 -0.11 -34.33
C PRO A 149 18.28 -0.37 -33.36
N LEU A 150 17.94 0.62 -32.52
CA LEU A 150 16.90 0.48 -31.50
C LEU A 150 15.50 0.50 -32.13
N ASP A 151 15.26 1.43 -33.04
CA ASP A 151 13.98 1.57 -33.75
C ASP A 151 13.65 0.30 -34.53
N PHE A 152 14.62 -0.23 -35.28
CA PHE A 152 14.48 -1.50 -35.98
C PHE A 152 14.15 -2.65 -35.03
N CYS A 153 14.96 -2.86 -33.99
CA CYS A 153 14.78 -3.98 -33.07
C CYS A 153 13.42 -3.95 -32.37
N ILE A 154 12.89 -2.76 -32.07
CA ILE A 154 11.57 -2.59 -31.45
C ILE A 154 10.46 -2.84 -32.47
N LYS A 155 10.49 -2.19 -33.64
CA LYS A 155 9.46 -2.37 -34.67
C LYS A 155 9.35 -3.82 -35.14
N ASP A 156 10.49 -4.47 -35.32
CA ASP A 156 10.57 -5.89 -35.67
C ASP A 156 10.06 -6.81 -34.53
N SER A 157 10.33 -6.46 -33.27
CA SER A 157 9.72 -7.18 -32.14
C SER A 157 8.19 -7.02 -32.11
N LEU A 158 7.68 -5.83 -32.42
CA LEU A 158 6.24 -5.58 -32.44
C LEU A 158 5.55 -6.28 -33.63
N SER A 159 6.15 -6.27 -34.82
CA SER A 159 5.61 -6.97 -36.01
C SER A 159 5.52 -8.49 -35.80
N THR A 160 6.46 -9.06 -35.05
CA THR A 160 6.50 -10.49 -34.69
C THR A 160 5.74 -10.83 -33.40
N LYS A 161 4.99 -9.87 -32.84
CA LYS A 161 4.19 -10.00 -31.59
C LYS A 161 5.01 -10.35 -30.34
N ASP A 162 6.32 -10.13 -30.36
CA ASP A 162 7.23 -10.34 -29.24
C ASP A 162 7.24 -9.11 -28.29
N ILE A 163 6.07 -8.72 -27.79
CA ILE A 163 5.86 -7.44 -27.07
C ILE A 163 6.75 -7.31 -25.83
N ALA A 164 6.90 -8.39 -25.05
CA ALA A 164 7.76 -8.40 -23.88
C ALA A 164 9.25 -8.22 -24.23
N ILE A 165 9.69 -8.78 -25.37
CA ILE A 165 11.06 -8.63 -25.86
C ILE A 165 11.30 -7.18 -26.32
N ALA A 166 10.33 -6.54 -26.97
CA ALA A 166 10.43 -5.13 -27.35
C ALA A 166 10.70 -4.23 -26.12
N ALA A 167 9.98 -4.47 -25.01
CA ALA A 167 10.21 -3.76 -23.76
C ALA A 167 11.59 -4.07 -23.16
N ASP A 168 12.03 -5.34 -23.19
CA ASP A 168 13.35 -5.74 -22.70
C ASP A 168 14.49 -5.10 -23.48
N LEU A 169 14.35 -4.98 -24.80
CA LEU A 169 15.33 -4.34 -25.68
C LEU A 169 15.41 -2.84 -25.41
N PHE A 170 14.28 -2.17 -25.20
CA PHE A 170 14.26 -0.76 -24.79
C PHE A 170 14.96 -0.56 -23.45
N VAL A 171 14.63 -1.38 -22.44
CA VAL A 171 15.26 -1.31 -21.10
C VAL A 171 16.75 -1.61 -21.18
N LEU A 172 17.16 -2.58 -22.00
CA LEU A 172 18.56 -2.92 -22.22
C LEU A 172 19.32 -1.74 -22.85
N TYR A 173 18.80 -1.16 -23.93
CA TYR A 173 19.47 -0.06 -24.63
C TYR A 173 19.82 1.10 -23.69
N TYR A 174 18.85 1.59 -22.91
CA TYR A 174 19.09 2.68 -21.95
C TYR A 174 19.83 2.26 -20.68
N LYS A 175 20.04 0.95 -20.46
CA LYS A 175 20.98 0.46 -19.46
C LYS A 175 22.43 0.54 -19.96
N LEU A 176 22.66 0.23 -21.24
CA LEU A 176 23.98 0.24 -21.87
C LEU A 176 24.41 1.67 -22.24
N TYR A 177 23.46 2.50 -22.68
CA TYR A 177 23.68 3.87 -23.13
C TYR A 177 22.83 4.86 -22.32
N PRO A 178 23.17 5.15 -21.04
CA PRO A 178 22.35 5.94 -20.14
C PRO A 178 22.29 7.44 -20.48
N ASN A 179 23.17 7.93 -21.35
CA ASN A 179 23.24 9.35 -21.72
C ASN A 179 22.43 9.67 -22.98
N GLU A 180 21.87 8.66 -23.64
CA GLU A 180 21.07 8.84 -24.86
C GLU A 180 19.68 9.41 -24.52
N PRO A 181 19.10 10.29 -25.37
CA PRO A 181 17.76 10.82 -25.14
C PRO A 181 16.68 9.74 -25.27
N LEU A 182 15.63 9.83 -24.45
CA LEU A 182 14.53 8.86 -24.46
C LEU A 182 13.66 8.99 -25.72
N LYS A 183 13.58 7.92 -26.51
CA LYS A 183 12.72 7.83 -27.71
C LYS A 183 11.27 7.54 -27.31
N LYS A 184 10.54 8.60 -26.98
CA LYS A 184 9.14 8.53 -26.48
C LYS A 184 8.16 7.85 -27.45
N GLY A 185 8.35 8.02 -28.77
CA GLY A 185 7.51 7.38 -29.79
C GLY A 185 7.52 5.86 -29.69
N LEU A 186 8.73 5.27 -29.64
CA LEU A 186 8.92 3.83 -29.51
C LEU A 186 8.28 3.24 -28.25
N VAL A 187 8.39 3.96 -27.14
CA VAL A 187 7.77 3.53 -25.87
C VAL A 187 6.25 3.59 -25.98
N SER A 188 5.70 4.61 -26.62
CA SER A 188 4.27 4.70 -26.88
C SER A 188 3.78 3.50 -27.69
N ASP A 189 4.51 3.08 -28.73
CA ASP A 189 4.13 1.93 -29.56
C ASP A 189 4.17 0.62 -28.76
N ILE A 190 5.24 0.44 -27.97
CA ILE A 190 5.38 -0.71 -27.07
C ILE A 190 4.23 -0.76 -26.05
N ILE A 191 3.86 0.38 -25.45
CA ILE A 191 2.77 0.47 -24.47
C ILE A 191 1.41 0.22 -25.13
N SER A 192 1.18 0.77 -26.32
CA SER A 192 -0.03 0.52 -27.11
C SER A 192 -0.20 -0.97 -27.37
N ALA A 193 0.85 -1.67 -27.78
CA ALA A 193 0.83 -3.12 -27.95
C ALA A 193 0.56 -3.87 -26.63
N MET A 194 1.18 -3.45 -25.53
CA MET A 194 0.93 -4.06 -24.20
C MET A 194 -0.49 -3.82 -23.65
N SER A 195 -1.19 -2.79 -24.12
CA SER A 195 -2.49 -2.36 -23.60
C SER A 195 -3.63 -3.32 -24.00
N PHE A 196 -3.48 -4.06 -25.10
CA PHE A 196 -4.45 -5.07 -25.53
C PHE A 196 -4.49 -6.26 -24.58
N GLN A 197 -5.69 -6.76 -24.25
CA GLN A 197 -5.84 -7.88 -23.31
C GLN A 197 -5.28 -9.19 -23.88
N ASP A 198 -4.42 -9.85 -23.12
CA ASP A 198 -3.93 -11.20 -23.38
C ASP A 198 -3.78 -11.93 -22.03
N PRO A 199 -4.81 -12.66 -21.57
CA PRO A 199 -4.82 -13.25 -20.24
C PRO A 199 -3.60 -14.11 -19.89
N ARG A 200 -2.92 -14.70 -20.89
CA ARG A 200 -1.73 -15.53 -20.68
C ARG A 200 -0.49 -14.67 -20.38
N HIS A 201 -0.37 -13.50 -21.00
CA HIS A 201 0.80 -12.63 -20.91
C HIS A 201 0.57 -11.33 -20.11
N ASP A 202 -0.66 -11.05 -19.69
CA ASP A 202 -1.06 -9.82 -19.01
C ASP A 202 -0.16 -9.47 -17.82
N ARG A 203 0.13 -10.46 -16.96
CA ARG A 203 1.02 -10.26 -15.81
C ARG A 203 2.44 -9.87 -16.24
N LEU A 204 2.95 -10.50 -17.31
CA LEU A 204 4.29 -10.19 -17.83
C LEU A 204 4.31 -8.79 -18.43
N HIS A 205 3.32 -8.43 -19.26
CA HIS A 205 3.20 -7.09 -19.86
C HIS A 205 3.15 -6.00 -18.79
N LEU A 206 2.38 -6.21 -17.72
CA LEU A 206 2.32 -5.26 -16.61
C LEU A 206 3.66 -5.13 -15.85
N LEU A 207 4.41 -6.22 -15.69
CA LEU A 207 5.76 -6.14 -15.12
C LEU A 207 6.72 -5.35 -16.01
N LYS A 208 6.64 -5.55 -17.33
CA LYS A 208 7.43 -4.81 -18.33
C LYS A 208 7.07 -3.33 -18.38
N PHE A 209 5.79 -3.00 -18.28
CA PHE A 209 5.35 -1.62 -18.12
C PHE A 209 6.01 -0.93 -16.91
N LEU A 210 6.09 -1.60 -15.75
CA LEU A 210 6.78 -1.04 -14.58
C LEU A 210 8.29 -0.88 -14.78
N GLU A 211 8.92 -1.74 -15.58
CA GLU A 211 10.34 -1.61 -15.94
C GLU A 211 10.57 -0.38 -16.83
N LEU A 212 9.71 -0.16 -17.83
CA LEU A 212 9.74 1.04 -18.66
C LEU A 212 9.55 2.31 -17.82
N THR A 213 8.59 2.34 -16.89
CA THR A 213 8.40 3.49 -16.01
C THR A 213 9.64 3.79 -15.14
N LYS A 214 10.39 2.76 -14.71
CA LYS A 214 11.65 2.95 -13.98
C LYS A 214 12.73 3.60 -14.84
N VAL A 215 12.80 3.25 -16.13
CA VAL A 215 13.77 3.87 -17.06
C VAL A 215 13.50 5.37 -17.18
N PHE A 216 12.24 5.78 -17.37
CA PHE A 216 11.85 7.19 -17.43
C PHE A 216 12.21 7.95 -16.15
N LYS A 217 11.90 7.37 -14.98
CA LYS A 217 12.25 7.97 -13.68
C LYS A 217 13.76 8.15 -13.50
N ARG A 218 14.60 7.24 -14.00
CA ARG A 218 16.08 7.39 -13.94
C ARG A 218 16.59 8.57 -14.76
N HIS A 219 15.91 8.89 -15.86
CA HIS A 219 16.23 10.04 -16.71
C HIS A 219 15.51 11.32 -16.24
N ASN A 220 14.83 11.30 -15.08
CA ASN A 220 14.00 12.39 -14.58
C ASN A 220 12.89 12.84 -15.56
N GLU A 221 12.44 11.93 -16.42
CA GLU A 221 11.36 12.19 -17.36
C GLU A 221 10.06 11.51 -16.92
N GLN A 222 8.92 12.08 -17.33
CA GLN A 222 7.60 11.49 -17.09
C GLN A 222 7.17 10.66 -18.30
N LEU A 223 6.66 9.46 -18.04
CA LEU A 223 6.04 8.64 -19.07
C LEU A 223 4.69 9.28 -19.41
N GLY A 224 4.47 9.71 -20.65
CA GLY A 224 3.18 10.30 -21.06
C GLY A 224 2.24 9.24 -21.62
N LEU A 225 1.19 8.87 -20.89
CA LEU A 225 0.20 7.90 -21.36
C LEU A 225 -0.96 8.60 -22.10
N THR A 226 -1.41 8.00 -23.20
CA THR A 226 -2.68 8.35 -23.83
C THR A 226 -3.85 7.74 -23.05
N THR A 227 -5.06 8.27 -23.25
CA THR A 227 -6.28 7.75 -22.59
C THR A 227 -6.50 6.27 -22.90
N ALA A 228 -6.31 5.84 -24.15
CA ALA A 228 -6.47 4.45 -24.56
C ALA A 228 -5.46 3.52 -23.86
N GLN A 229 -4.19 3.92 -23.79
CA GLN A 229 -3.14 3.17 -23.10
C GLN A 229 -3.42 3.07 -21.59
N ALA A 230 -3.79 4.19 -20.96
CA ALA A 230 -4.13 4.24 -19.54
C ALA A 230 -5.32 3.33 -19.20
N SER A 231 -6.37 3.36 -20.02
CA SER A 231 -7.56 2.52 -19.85
C SER A 231 -7.23 1.03 -20.03
N GLY A 232 -6.51 0.68 -21.11
CA GLY A 232 -6.11 -0.70 -21.41
C GLY A 232 -5.23 -1.31 -20.31
N ILE A 233 -4.22 -0.58 -19.86
CA ILE A 233 -3.34 -1.00 -18.75
C ILE A 233 -4.12 -1.13 -17.43
N SER A 234 -5.03 -0.20 -17.14
CA SER A 234 -5.84 -0.24 -15.92
C SER A 234 -6.77 -1.45 -15.90
N ASN A 235 -7.49 -1.69 -17.00
CA ASN A 235 -8.39 -2.84 -17.13
C ASN A 235 -7.65 -4.17 -17.00
N LYS A 236 -6.45 -4.26 -17.60
CA LYS A 236 -5.55 -5.41 -17.45
C LYS A 236 -5.08 -5.60 -16.00
N ALA A 237 -4.74 -4.52 -15.30
CA ALA A 237 -4.31 -4.62 -13.91
C ALA A 237 -5.45 -5.03 -12.97
N LEU A 238 -6.68 -4.62 -13.28
CA LEU A 238 -7.89 -4.96 -12.53
C LEU A 238 -8.38 -6.38 -12.80
N SER A 239 -8.12 -6.94 -13.99
CA SER A 239 -8.46 -8.33 -14.33
C SER A 239 -7.55 -9.37 -13.65
N LEU A 240 -6.35 -8.96 -13.20
CA LEU A 240 -5.43 -9.85 -12.49
C LEU A 240 -6.00 -10.29 -11.12
N LYS A 241 -6.40 -11.57 -11.03
CA LYS A 241 -6.76 -12.20 -9.76
C LYS A 241 -5.51 -12.36 -8.86
N HIS A 242 -5.70 -12.20 -7.55
CA HIS A 242 -4.69 -12.45 -6.50
C HIS A 242 -3.36 -11.67 -6.60
N SER A 243 -3.31 -10.54 -7.32
CA SER A 243 -2.09 -9.73 -7.51
C SER A 243 -2.24 -8.30 -6.98
N SER A 244 -2.78 -8.13 -5.77
CA SER A 244 -3.12 -6.83 -5.16
C SER A 244 -1.98 -5.80 -5.20
N THR A 245 -0.75 -6.21 -4.87
CA THR A 245 0.44 -5.35 -4.88
C THR A 245 0.82 -4.90 -6.29
N LEU A 246 0.77 -5.80 -7.28
CA LEU A 246 1.05 -5.45 -8.68
C LEU A 246 0.00 -4.47 -9.19
N THR A 247 -1.28 -4.79 -9.03
CA THR A 247 -2.40 -3.90 -9.40
C THR A 247 -2.25 -2.52 -8.76
N LYS A 248 -1.85 -2.43 -7.48
CA LYS A 248 -1.59 -1.15 -6.80
C LYS A 248 -0.54 -0.33 -7.54
N ARG A 249 0.60 -0.96 -7.81
CA ARG A 249 1.74 -0.31 -8.44
C ARG A 249 1.37 0.19 -9.83
N ILE A 250 0.68 -0.63 -10.62
CA ILE A 250 0.23 -0.23 -11.96
C ILE A 250 -0.72 0.96 -11.89
N LEU A 251 -1.81 0.88 -11.13
CA LEU A 251 -2.79 1.97 -11.04
C LEU A 251 -2.15 3.26 -10.50
N THR A 252 -1.18 3.13 -9.60
CA THR A 252 -0.40 4.27 -9.13
C THR A 252 0.39 4.90 -10.28
N GLU A 253 1.13 4.11 -11.06
CA GLU A 253 1.86 4.63 -12.21
C GLU A 253 0.92 5.22 -13.28
N VAL A 254 -0.23 4.60 -13.56
CA VAL A 254 -1.24 5.17 -14.47
C VAL A 254 -1.71 6.54 -13.97
N MET A 255 -2.09 6.64 -12.69
CA MET A 255 -2.50 7.91 -12.07
C MET A 255 -1.42 9.00 -12.18
N TYR A 256 -0.13 8.66 -12.08
CA TYR A 256 0.96 9.63 -12.20
C TYR A 256 1.34 9.97 -13.64
N ASN A 257 1.13 9.07 -14.61
CA ASN A 257 1.67 9.18 -15.96
C ASN A 257 0.60 9.52 -17.03
N SER A 258 -0.69 9.44 -16.69
CA SER A 258 -1.77 9.90 -17.55
C SER A 258 -1.79 11.42 -17.66
N LYS A 259 -2.00 11.94 -18.88
CA LYS A 259 -2.16 13.39 -19.11
C LYS A 259 -3.40 13.90 -18.39
N ASN A 260 -3.22 14.76 -17.38
CA ASN A 260 -4.31 15.47 -16.72
C ASN A 260 -4.73 16.66 -17.57
N SER A 261 -5.69 16.48 -18.49
CA SER A 261 -6.43 17.62 -19.01
C SER A 261 -7.32 18.15 -17.87
N ARG A 262 -7.23 19.44 -17.55
CA ARG A 262 -8.19 20.12 -16.66
C ARG A 262 -9.53 20.20 -17.41
N MET A 263 -10.26 19.10 -17.47
CA MET A 263 -11.57 19.05 -18.09
C MET A 263 -12.59 18.47 -17.12
N THR A 264 -13.85 18.86 -17.34
CA THR A 264 -15.03 18.45 -16.58
C THR A 264 -15.30 16.94 -16.63
N SER A 265 -14.75 16.20 -17.61
CA SER A 265 -14.93 14.76 -17.73
C SER A 265 -13.96 13.95 -16.85
N ARG A 266 -14.43 12.80 -16.35
CA ARG A 266 -13.61 11.86 -15.56
C ARG A 266 -12.49 11.29 -16.43
N ASN A 267 -11.28 11.78 -16.24
CA ASN A 267 -10.08 11.23 -16.89
C ASN A 267 -9.69 9.87 -16.26
N GLU A 268 -9.02 9.00 -17.02
CA GLU A 268 -8.47 7.71 -16.56
C GLU A 268 -7.58 7.84 -15.33
N SER A 269 -6.88 8.97 -15.15
CA SER A 269 -6.12 9.25 -13.91
C SER A 269 -7.02 9.29 -12.67
N ILE A 270 -8.21 9.89 -12.78
CA ILE A 270 -9.21 9.97 -11.71
C ILE A 270 -9.88 8.62 -11.49
N ILE A 271 -10.18 7.88 -12.56
CA ILE A 271 -10.72 6.52 -12.45
C ILE A 271 -9.74 5.61 -11.69
N ALA A 272 -8.46 5.62 -12.06
CA ALA A 272 -7.42 4.87 -11.37
C ALA A 272 -7.31 5.28 -9.89
N ALA A 273 -7.37 6.59 -9.60
CA ALA A 273 -7.33 7.10 -8.23
C ALA A 273 -8.55 6.66 -7.41
N TYR A 274 -9.76 6.70 -7.98
CA TYR A 274 -10.97 6.22 -7.32
C TYR A 274 -10.88 4.73 -6.98
N ARG A 275 -10.38 3.90 -7.92
CA ARG A 275 -10.13 2.47 -7.66
C ARG A 275 -9.10 2.24 -6.56
N LEU A 276 -8.05 3.07 -6.50
CA LEU A 276 -7.07 3.02 -5.41
C LEU A 276 -7.71 3.36 -4.06
N ILE A 277 -8.53 4.42 -3.99
CA ILE A 277 -9.26 4.83 -2.78
C ILE A 277 -10.22 3.72 -2.33
N GLU A 278 -11.02 3.16 -3.23
CA GLU A 278 -11.95 2.06 -2.92
C GLU A 278 -11.21 0.86 -2.30
N ARG A 279 -10.08 0.48 -2.88
CA ARG A 279 -9.30 -0.65 -2.39
C ARG A 279 -8.67 -0.36 -1.03
N ASP A 280 -8.03 0.80 -0.86
CA ASP A 280 -7.40 1.19 0.40
C ASP A 280 -8.44 1.44 1.52
N TYR A 281 -9.65 1.90 1.18
CA TYR A 281 -10.78 1.96 2.10
C TYR A 281 -11.19 0.56 2.59
N ARG A 282 -11.35 -0.42 1.68
CA ARG A 282 -11.73 -1.81 2.03
C ARG A 282 -10.71 -2.50 2.92
N SER A 283 -9.41 -2.23 2.72
CA SER A 283 -8.32 -2.80 3.53
C SER A 283 -8.00 -2.00 4.80
N LYS A 284 -8.65 -0.84 5.01
CA LYS A 284 -8.35 0.12 6.10
C LYS A 284 -6.92 0.67 6.06
N ASN A 285 -6.42 0.95 4.86
CA ASN A 285 -5.14 1.59 4.63
C ASN A 285 -5.28 3.13 4.51
N ALA A 286 -5.27 3.83 5.64
CA ALA A 286 -5.50 5.27 5.67
C ALA A 286 -4.43 6.11 4.95
N ALA A 287 -3.15 5.73 5.05
CA ALA A 287 -2.06 6.38 4.32
C ALA A 287 -2.26 6.30 2.80
N GLY A 288 -2.71 5.16 2.27
CA GLY A 288 -2.98 4.98 0.85
C GLY A 288 -4.10 5.89 0.34
N VAL A 289 -5.21 5.97 1.08
CA VAL A 289 -6.32 6.92 0.80
C VAL A 289 -5.81 8.35 0.82
N PHE A 290 -5.02 8.72 1.84
CA PHE A 290 -4.44 10.05 1.97
C PHE A 290 -3.55 10.44 0.78
N PHE A 291 -2.57 9.61 0.42
CA PHE A 291 -1.67 9.90 -0.70
C PHE A 291 -2.41 10.02 -2.03
N THR A 292 -3.41 9.16 -2.24
CA THR A 292 -4.22 9.20 -3.46
C THR A 292 -5.07 10.45 -3.50
N TRP A 293 -5.75 10.80 -2.39
CA TRP A 293 -6.54 12.02 -2.29
C TRP A 293 -5.72 13.28 -2.53
N LYS A 294 -4.55 13.41 -1.88
CA LYS A 294 -3.67 14.58 -2.05
C LYS A 294 -3.29 14.83 -3.51
N LYS A 295 -3.21 13.77 -4.33
CA LYS A 295 -2.89 13.87 -5.76
C LYS A 295 -4.06 14.38 -6.60
N ILE A 296 -5.30 14.06 -6.22
CA ILE A 296 -6.50 14.35 -7.02
C ILE A 296 -7.38 15.47 -6.44
N ALA A 297 -7.13 15.92 -5.21
CA ALA A 297 -7.96 16.91 -4.52
C ALA A 297 -8.14 18.22 -5.30
N THR A 298 -7.12 18.63 -6.07
CA THR A 298 -7.14 19.85 -6.88
C THR A 298 -7.43 19.58 -8.36
N HIS A 299 -7.94 18.40 -8.71
CA HIS A 299 -8.21 18.04 -10.10
C HIS A 299 -9.40 18.82 -10.65
N TYR A 300 -10.49 18.90 -9.87
CA TYR A 300 -11.63 19.76 -10.15
C TYR A 300 -11.49 21.09 -9.40
N GLN A 301 -12.04 22.16 -9.96
CA GLN A 301 -12.11 23.46 -9.28
C GLN A 301 -13.08 23.43 -8.11
N ASP A 302 -14.20 22.70 -8.26
CA ASP A 302 -15.20 22.49 -7.22
C ASP A 302 -15.23 21.01 -6.81
N LEU A 303 -15.12 20.77 -5.49
CA LEU A 303 -15.17 19.44 -4.89
C LEU A 303 -16.47 18.68 -5.16
N THR A 304 -17.57 19.38 -5.44
CA THR A 304 -18.87 18.74 -5.74
C THR A 304 -18.84 17.87 -7.00
N HIS A 305 -17.87 18.09 -7.90
CA HIS A 305 -17.65 17.28 -9.11
C HIS A 305 -17.03 15.91 -8.81
N HIS A 306 -16.46 15.72 -7.62
CA HIS A 306 -16.05 14.39 -7.19
C HIS A 306 -17.26 13.51 -6.90
N ASP A 307 -17.08 12.20 -7.08
CA ASP A 307 -18.13 11.24 -6.75
C ASP A 307 -18.41 11.29 -5.22
N PRO A 308 -19.66 11.51 -4.79
CA PRO A 308 -20.00 11.55 -3.36
C PRO A 308 -19.58 10.29 -2.60
N THR A 309 -19.61 9.13 -3.27
CA THR A 309 -19.19 7.86 -2.69
C THR A 309 -17.70 7.86 -2.36
N ILE A 310 -16.88 8.49 -3.21
CA ILE A 310 -15.44 8.62 -3.00
C ILE A 310 -15.15 9.60 -1.88
N LEU A 311 -15.81 10.76 -1.87
CA LEU A 311 -15.71 11.74 -0.78
C LEU A 311 -16.08 11.09 0.57
N TYR A 312 -17.17 10.31 0.60
CA TYR A 312 -17.56 9.52 1.76
C TYR A 312 -16.46 8.57 2.23
N MET A 313 -15.84 7.81 1.33
CA MET A 313 -14.75 6.88 1.67
C MET A 313 -13.53 7.59 2.25
N ILE A 314 -13.17 8.75 1.67
CA ILE A 314 -12.06 9.60 2.15
C ILE A 314 -12.38 10.11 3.56
N LEU A 315 -13.51 10.78 3.74
CA LEU A 315 -13.93 11.34 5.02
C LEU A 315 -13.98 10.26 6.10
N LYS A 316 -14.62 9.12 5.81
CA LYS A 316 -14.74 8.01 6.76
C LYS A 316 -13.40 7.42 7.15
N THR A 317 -12.46 7.30 6.22
CA THR A 317 -11.11 6.77 6.50
C THR A 317 -10.29 7.77 7.33
N CYS A 318 -10.22 9.01 6.86
CA CYS A 318 -9.41 10.07 7.45
C CYS A 318 -9.91 10.46 8.85
N MET A 319 -11.23 10.49 9.08
CA MET A 319 -11.83 10.80 10.38
C MET A 319 -11.44 9.78 11.48
N ASN A 320 -11.23 8.52 11.11
CA ASN A 320 -10.85 7.44 12.01
C ASN A 320 -9.38 7.48 12.41
N SER A 321 -8.54 8.22 11.68
CA SER A 321 -7.12 8.43 12.01
C SER A 321 -6.91 9.84 12.56
N LYS A 322 -6.31 9.96 13.75
CA LYS A 322 -6.02 11.30 14.32
C LYS A 322 -5.13 12.13 13.39
N ILE A 323 -4.17 11.50 12.73
CA ILE A 323 -3.16 12.16 11.87
C ILE A 323 -3.79 12.73 10.59
N TYR A 324 -4.78 12.03 10.00
CA TYR A 324 -5.39 12.43 8.73
C TYR A 324 -6.67 13.26 8.91
N ARG A 325 -7.07 13.55 10.15
CA ARG A 325 -8.35 14.22 10.45
C ARG A 325 -8.44 15.63 9.84
N TYR A 326 -7.32 16.32 9.67
CA TYR A 326 -7.29 17.65 9.04
C TYR A 326 -7.79 17.60 7.58
N VAL A 327 -7.59 16.50 6.86
CA VAL A 327 -8.13 16.33 5.49
C VAL A 327 -9.66 16.45 5.49
N CYS A 328 -10.32 15.97 6.56
CA CYS A 328 -11.77 16.13 6.68
C CYS A 328 -12.12 17.60 6.88
N LYS A 329 -11.37 18.33 7.73
CA LYS A 329 -11.57 19.77 7.91
C LYS A 329 -11.46 20.52 6.59
N ASP A 330 -10.42 20.24 5.79
CA ASP A 330 -10.15 20.91 4.52
C ASP A 330 -11.25 20.67 3.48
N ILE A 331 -11.78 19.43 3.41
CA ILE A 331 -12.91 19.09 2.54
C ILE A 331 -14.17 19.82 3.00
N LEU A 332 -14.47 19.78 4.30
CA LEU A 332 -15.70 20.37 4.85
C LEU A 332 -15.73 21.89 4.69
N SER A 333 -14.59 22.58 4.80
CA SER A 333 -14.53 24.03 4.58
C SER A 333 -14.78 24.47 3.13
N GLN A 334 -14.73 23.54 2.17
CA GLN A 334 -14.92 23.82 0.75
C GLN A 334 -16.27 23.31 0.22
N LEU A 335 -16.97 22.45 0.96
CA LEU A 335 -18.25 21.90 0.52
C LEU A 335 -19.40 22.88 0.78
N PRO A 336 -20.22 23.23 -0.23
CA PRO A 336 -21.31 24.15 -0.04
C PRO A 336 -22.47 23.52 0.75
N PRO A 337 -23.16 24.28 1.65
CA PRO A 337 -24.32 23.81 2.41
C PRO A 337 -25.40 23.13 1.59
N LYS A 338 -25.76 23.75 0.45
CA LYS A 338 -26.75 23.19 -0.48
C LYS A 338 -26.40 21.79 -0.99
N TYR A 339 -25.11 21.48 -1.15
CA TYR A 339 -24.68 20.16 -1.62
C TYR A 339 -24.73 19.12 -0.51
N TYR A 340 -24.10 19.40 0.64
CA TYR A 340 -23.99 18.37 1.68
C TYR A 340 -25.33 18.10 2.38
N SER A 341 -26.20 19.11 2.55
CA SER A 341 -27.51 18.96 3.21
C SER A 341 -28.47 18.07 2.42
N ASN A 342 -28.24 17.92 1.11
CA ASN A 342 -29.07 17.14 0.20
C ASN A 342 -28.41 15.81 -0.21
N ASN A 343 -27.34 15.39 0.47
CA ASN A 343 -26.64 14.15 0.16
C ASN A 343 -26.67 13.14 1.31
N SER A 344 -27.30 11.99 1.07
CA SER A 344 -27.53 10.92 2.07
C SER A 344 -26.27 10.22 2.59
N LEU A 345 -25.13 10.33 1.88
CA LEU A 345 -23.85 9.78 2.34
C LEU A 345 -23.00 10.82 3.05
N ILE A 346 -22.99 12.05 2.54
CA ILE A 346 -22.13 13.12 3.05
C ILE A 346 -22.67 13.65 4.38
N LEU A 347 -23.94 14.07 4.47
CA LEU A 347 -24.49 14.68 5.69
C LEU A 347 -24.26 13.83 6.95
N PRO A 348 -24.61 12.52 6.99
CA PRO A 348 -24.37 11.70 8.17
C PRO A 348 -22.88 11.58 8.53
N THR A 349 -22.00 11.69 7.53
CA THR A 349 -20.55 11.64 7.71
C THR A 349 -20.02 12.94 8.30
N ILE A 350 -20.54 14.10 7.90
CA ILE A 350 -20.23 15.40 8.53
C ILE A 350 -20.66 15.38 9.99
N ILE A 351 -21.90 14.95 10.26
CA ILE A 351 -22.41 14.80 11.64
C ILE A 351 -21.44 13.92 12.45
N THR A 352 -21.07 12.74 11.94
CA THR A 352 -20.12 11.85 12.62
C THR A 352 -18.77 12.50 12.88
N TYR A 353 -18.28 13.34 11.97
CA TYR A 353 -17.04 14.11 12.15
C TYR A 353 -17.16 15.09 13.31
N ILE A 354 -18.25 15.86 13.37
CA ILE A 354 -18.53 16.81 14.45
C ILE A 354 -18.66 16.10 15.80
N VAL A 355 -19.33 14.94 15.85
CA VAL A 355 -19.40 14.11 17.05
C VAL A 355 -18.01 13.74 17.57
N LYS A 356 -17.07 13.43 16.65
CA LYS A 356 -15.71 13.05 17.02
C LYS A 356 -14.81 14.22 17.41
N THR A 357 -15.01 15.40 16.83
CA THR A 357 -14.29 16.62 17.24
C THR A 357 -14.87 17.21 18.52
N GLY A 358 -16.16 16.99 18.78
CA GLY A 358 -16.86 17.47 19.97
C GLY A 358 -17.06 18.99 19.99
N ASN A 359 -17.11 19.63 18.82
CA ASN A 359 -17.32 21.08 18.73
C ASN A 359 -18.82 21.41 18.62
N LEU A 360 -19.40 21.95 19.70
CA LEU A 360 -20.83 22.28 19.77
C LEU A 360 -21.23 23.38 18.79
N GLN A 361 -20.38 24.41 18.62
CA GLN A 361 -20.65 25.51 17.70
C GLN A 361 -20.75 25.01 16.26
N GLN A 362 -19.86 24.11 15.85
CA GLN A 362 -19.94 23.46 14.53
C GLN A 362 -21.21 22.61 14.38
N ALA A 363 -21.68 21.98 15.45
CA ALA A 363 -22.92 21.20 15.42
C ALA A 363 -24.14 22.11 15.18
N GLN A 364 -24.20 23.24 15.89
CA GLN A 364 -25.26 24.24 15.71
C GLN A 364 -25.24 24.81 14.30
N GLU A 365 -24.09 25.28 13.83
CA GLU A 365 -23.91 25.81 12.48
C GLU A 365 -24.31 24.78 11.40
N LEU A 366 -23.95 23.51 11.57
CA LEU A 366 -24.37 22.45 10.66
C LEU A 366 -25.91 22.32 10.62
N MET A 367 -26.55 22.27 11.79
CA MET A 367 -28.01 22.09 11.85
C MET A 367 -28.76 23.29 11.28
N ASP A 368 -28.29 24.52 11.52
CA ASP A 368 -28.84 25.73 10.91
C ASP A 368 -28.70 25.69 9.39
N ASN A 369 -27.53 25.29 8.89
CA ASN A 369 -27.30 25.12 7.46
C ASN A 369 -28.19 24.02 6.84
N VAL A 370 -28.42 22.91 7.55
CA VAL A 370 -29.32 21.85 7.09
C VAL A 370 -30.75 22.36 7.00
N ASN A 371 -31.25 23.01 8.06
CA ASN A 371 -32.61 23.55 8.09
C ASN A 371 -32.86 24.58 6.98
N ASN A 372 -31.86 25.40 6.66
CA ASN A 372 -31.98 26.46 5.66
C ASN A 372 -31.75 26.00 4.20
N ASN A 373 -31.12 24.83 3.97
CA ASN A 373 -30.70 24.41 2.63
C ASN A 373 -31.21 23.03 2.18
N ILE A 374 -31.87 22.26 3.06
CA ILE A 374 -32.47 20.99 2.68
C ILE A 374 -33.69 21.23 1.78
N ALA A 375 -33.75 20.53 0.65
CA ALA A 375 -34.91 20.58 -0.23
C ALA A 375 -36.05 19.75 0.39
N PRO A 376 -37.33 20.17 0.28
CA PRO A 376 -38.47 19.45 0.85
C PRO A 376 -38.53 17.97 0.47
N GLU A 377 -38.25 17.65 -0.79
CA GLU A 377 -38.20 16.29 -1.34
C GLU A 377 -37.07 15.43 -0.73
N ASN A 378 -36.03 16.05 -0.20
CA ASN A 378 -34.87 15.37 0.38
C ASN A 378 -35.00 15.13 1.88
N ILE A 379 -35.99 15.71 2.57
CA ILE A 379 -36.22 15.46 4.00
C ILE A 379 -36.38 13.97 4.26
N ARG A 380 -37.24 13.29 3.49
CA ARG A 380 -37.46 11.84 3.64
C ARG A 380 -36.24 11.02 3.17
N ASN A 381 -35.62 11.44 2.07
CA ASN A 381 -34.59 10.65 1.37
C ASN A 381 -33.17 10.83 1.93
N VAL A 382 -32.93 11.89 2.70
CA VAL A 382 -31.63 12.23 3.29
C VAL A 382 -31.74 12.25 4.80
N PHE A 383 -32.60 13.12 5.34
CA PHE A 383 -32.65 13.42 6.77
C PHE A 383 -33.29 12.28 7.59
N GLN A 384 -34.39 11.70 7.11
CA GLN A 384 -35.10 10.60 7.78
C GLN A 384 -34.53 9.22 7.46
N THR A 385 -33.35 9.16 6.83
CA THR A 385 -32.67 7.88 6.61
C THR A 385 -32.13 7.32 7.92
N ARG A 386 -32.09 5.99 8.04
CA ARG A 386 -31.52 5.32 9.22
C ARG A 386 -30.09 5.78 9.51
N MET A 387 -29.27 5.95 8.47
CA MET A 387 -27.89 6.39 8.64
C MET A 387 -27.79 7.80 9.23
N CYS A 388 -28.64 8.74 8.78
CA CYS A 388 -28.68 10.09 9.31
C CYS A 388 -29.17 10.12 10.75
N LEU A 389 -30.29 9.44 11.04
CA LEU A 389 -30.86 9.37 12.39
C LEU A 389 -29.89 8.72 13.39
N SER A 390 -29.22 7.62 13.02
CA SER A 390 -28.19 7.02 13.89
C SER A 390 -26.98 7.94 14.12
N SER A 391 -26.63 8.81 13.16
CA SER A 391 -25.59 9.82 13.33
C SER A 391 -26.06 10.97 14.23
N LEU A 392 -27.32 11.43 14.08
CA LEU A 392 -27.93 12.43 14.95
C LEU A 392 -28.06 11.92 16.39
N LEU A 393 -28.45 10.66 16.58
CA LEU A 393 -28.48 10.02 17.91
C LEU A 393 -27.11 10.11 18.59
N LYS A 394 -26.04 9.78 17.87
CA LYS A 394 -24.66 9.91 18.38
C LYS A 394 -24.30 11.35 18.72
N MET A 395 -24.83 12.31 17.97
CA MET A 395 -24.60 13.74 18.20
C MET A 395 -25.31 14.22 19.47
N HIS A 396 -26.59 13.94 19.63
CA HIS A 396 -27.34 14.29 20.85
C HIS A 396 -26.75 13.60 22.08
N LEU A 397 -26.39 12.31 21.99
CA LEU A 397 -25.68 11.61 23.07
C LEU A 397 -24.32 12.24 23.40
N LYS A 398 -23.59 12.77 22.41
CA LYS A 398 -22.28 13.39 22.63
C LYS A 398 -22.38 14.73 23.36
N PHE A 399 -23.42 15.50 23.07
CA PHE A 399 -23.67 16.82 23.64
C PHE A 399 -24.67 16.81 24.80
N ASN A 400 -25.02 15.62 25.32
CA ASN A 400 -25.90 15.42 26.47
C ASN A 400 -27.31 16.03 26.29
N ASP A 401 -27.84 16.05 25.07
CA ASP A 401 -29.18 16.53 24.77
C ASP A 401 -30.20 15.38 24.93
N SER A 402 -30.71 15.19 26.14
CA SER A 402 -31.66 14.13 26.47
C SER A 402 -32.96 14.22 25.67
N GLN A 403 -33.47 15.44 25.45
CA GLN A 403 -34.68 15.64 24.66
C GLN A 403 -34.46 15.26 23.19
N GLY A 404 -33.32 15.65 22.61
CA GLY A 404 -32.94 15.25 21.26
C GLY A 404 -32.76 13.75 21.11
N VAL A 405 -32.17 13.08 22.10
CA VAL A 405 -32.06 11.60 22.12
C VAL A 405 -33.43 10.94 22.06
N ASP A 406 -34.37 11.34 22.92
CA ASP A 406 -35.72 10.78 22.95
C ASP A 406 -36.47 11.00 21.63
N ARG A 407 -36.40 12.21 21.05
CA ARG A 407 -37.03 12.52 19.77
C ARG A 407 -36.47 11.65 18.65
N VAL A 408 -35.15 11.51 18.55
CA VAL A 408 -34.52 10.70 17.50
C VAL A 408 -34.82 9.22 17.68
N LEU A 409 -34.83 8.70 18.91
CA LEU A 409 -35.20 7.31 19.17
C LEU A 409 -36.65 7.02 18.78
N LYS A 410 -37.60 7.89 19.18
CA LYS A 410 -39.01 7.79 18.76
C LYS A 410 -39.13 7.82 17.24
N GLN A 411 -38.44 8.74 16.57
CA GLN A 411 -38.46 8.84 15.11
C GLN A 411 -37.88 7.59 14.43
N ILE A 412 -36.80 6.99 14.95
CA ILE A 412 -36.26 5.72 14.43
C ILE A 412 -37.30 4.59 14.57
N HIS A 413 -38.00 4.55 15.70
CA HIS A 413 -39.03 3.54 15.96
C HIS A 413 -40.26 3.74 15.07
N GLU A 414 -40.74 4.97 14.91
CA GLU A 414 -41.88 5.31 14.05
C GLU A 414 -41.60 4.98 12.57
N VAL A 415 -40.39 5.30 12.07
CA VAL A 415 -40.04 5.12 10.66
C VAL A 415 -39.66 3.67 10.32
N PHE A 416 -39.01 2.95 11.24
CA PHE A 416 -38.46 1.62 10.96
C PHE A 416 -38.90 0.48 11.88
N GLY A 417 -39.78 0.75 12.86
CA GLY A 417 -40.33 -0.20 13.82
C GLY A 417 -39.36 -0.71 14.90
N GLN A 418 -38.05 -0.55 14.74
CA GLN A 418 -37.04 -1.10 15.65
C GLN A 418 -35.70 -0.36 15.57
N HIS A 419 -34.94 -0.42 16.66
CA HIS A 419 -33.58 0.11 16.74
C HIS A 419 -32.53 -0.85 16.16
N SER A 420 -31.48 -0.29 15.59
CA SER A 420 -30.38 -1.04 14.97
C SER A 420 -29.28 -1.43 15.97
N GLN A 421 -28.34 -2.29 15.55
CA GLN A 421 -27.17 -2.63 16.37
C GLN A 421 -26.32 -1.40 16.67
N GLU A 422 -26.21 -0.50 15.69
CA GLU A 422 -25.44 0.73 15.77
C GLU A 422 -26.02 1.73 16.76
N ASP A 423 -27.35 1.76 16.92
CA ASP A 423 -28.04 2.63 17.88
C ASP A 423 -27.76 2.16 19.30
N PHE A 424 -27.92 0.86 19.58
CA PHE A 424 -27.58 0.28 20.88
C PHE A 424 -26.10 0.39 21.20
N GLN A 425 -25.23 0.21 20.18
CA GLN A 425 -23.80 0.43 20.35
C GLN A 425 -23.49 1.87 20.76
N ALA A 426 -24.19 2.88 20.21
CA ALA A 426 -24.01 4.28 20.55
C ALA A 426 -24.43 4.59 22.00
N ILE A 427 -25.57 4.05 22.44
CA ILE A 427 -26.06 4.19 23.82
C ILE A 427 -25.07 3.56 24.80
N VAL A 428 -24.64 2.32 24.53
CA VAL A 428 -23.66 1.61 25.36
C VAL A 428 -22.31 2.35 25.39
N ALA A 429 -21.85 2.89 24.26
CA ALA A 429 -20.64 3.70 24.22
C ALA A 429 -20.76 4.99 25.04
N HIS A 430 -21.95 5.59 25.11
CA HIS A 430 -22.23 6.76 25.95
C HIS A 430 -22.21 6.40 27.44
N ILE A 431 -22.88 5.31 27.85
CA ILE A 431 -22.86 4.81 29.24
C ILE A 431 -21.42 4.52 29.69
N LEU A 432 -20.61 3.92 28.80
CA LEU A 432 -19.22 3.57 29.09
C LEU A 432 -18.22 4.72 28.91
N LYS A 433 -18.68 5.96 28.71
CA LYS A 433 -17.82 7.15 28.59
C LYS A 433 -16.94 7.31 29.82
N ASP A 434 -17.55 7.17 31.00
CA ASP A 434 -16.84 7.13 32.26
C ASP A 434 -16.57 5.66 32.59
N LYS A 435 -15.28 5.27 32.57
CA LYS A 435 -14.81 3.89 32.66
C LYS A 435 -14.88 3.34 34.10
N THR A 436 -16.07 3.33 34.68
CA THR A 436 -16.33 2.82 36.03
C THR A 436 -16.96 1.43 35.96
N LEU A 437 -16.78 0.65 37.02
CA LEU A 437 -17.40 -0.69 37.11
C LEU A 437 -18.93 -0.61 37.11
N ASP A 438 -19.51 0.40 37.77
CA ASP A 438 -20.95 0.65 37.78
C ASP A 438 -21.51 0.86 36.37
N ASN A 439 -20.83 1.67 35.55
CA ASN A 439 -21.24 1.88 34.16
C ASN A 439 -21.09 0.62 33.30
N ILE A 440 -20.09 -0.24 33.58
CA ILE A 440 -19.97 -1.55 32.92
C ILE A 440 -21.16 -2.44 33.28
N VAL A 441 -21.54 -2.51 34.55
CA VAL A 441 -22.72 -3.29 34.99
C VAL A 441 -24.00 -2.75 34.38
N LYS A 442 -24.21 -1.44 34.37
CA LYS A 442 -25.35 -0.79 33.70
C LYS A 442 -25.40 -1.13 32.21
N ALA A 443 -24.26 -1.09 31.52
CA ALA A 443 -24.17 -1.47 30.11
C ALA A 443 -24.49 -2.95 29.89
N VAL A 444 -23.99 -3.87 30.73
CA VAL A 444 -24.30 -5.30 30.64
C VAL A 444 -25.79 -5.56 30.87
N ASN A 445 -26.37 -4.92 31.88
CA ASN A 445 -27.80 -5.02 32.18
C ASN A 445 -28.66 -4.53 31.00
N LEU A 446 -28.32 -3.38 30.41
CA LEU A 446 -29.02 -2.87 29.23
C LEU A 446 -28.97 -3.89 28.07
N VAL A 447 -27.79 -4.44 27.79
CA VAL A 447 -27.64 -5.37 26.66
C VAL A 447 -28.28 -6.74 26.94
N SER A 448 -28.47 -7.11 28.21
CA SER A 448 -29.23 -8.31 28.58
C SER A 448 -30.73 -8.24 28.26
N GLN A 449 -31.29 -7.03 28.19
CA GLN A 449 -32.71 -6.78 27.88
C GLN A 449 -33.00 -6.65 26.37
N ILE A 450 -31.94 -6.57 25.55
CA ILE A 450 -32.04 -6.39 24.10
C ILE A 450 -31.97 -7.76 23.41
N PRO A 451 -32.71 -7.99 22.31
CA PRO A 451 -32.55 -9.21 21.52
C PRO A 451 -31.08 -9.47 21.14
N GLN A 452 -30.57 -10.67 21.43
CA GLN A 452 -29.13 -10.97 21.33
C GLN A 452 -28.55 -10.70 19.92
N ALA A 453 -29.33 -10.96 18.87
CA ALA A 453 -28.95 -10.64 17.49
C ALA A 453 -28.74 -9.15 17.23
N ARG A 454 -29.28 -8.26 18.06
CA ARG A 454 -29.07 -6.81 17.98
C ARG A 454 -27.96 -6.31 18.92
N ALA A 455 -27.53 -7.13 19.86
CA ALA A 455 -26.55 -6.79 20.89
C ALA A 455 -25.08 -6.94 20.47
N LEU A 456 -24.79 -7.64 19.37
CA LEU A 456 -23.41 -8.07 19.02
C LEU A 456 -22.38 -6.93 18.94
N LEU A 457 -22.73 -5.77 18.37
CA LEU A 457 -21.83 -4.61 18.34
C LEU A 457 -21.64 -3.96 19.71
N ALA A 458 -22.67 -3.99 20.56
CA ALA A 458 -22.59 -3.50 21.92
C ALA A 458 -21.70 -4.40 22.80
N TYR A 459 -21.78 -5.73 22.63
CA TYR A 459 -20.85 -6.67 23.25
C TYR A 459 -19.40 -6.33 22.91
N ALA A 460 -19.11 -6.05 21.63
CA ALA A 460 -17.77 -5.66 21.18
C ALA A 460 -17.26 -4.41 21.91
N THR A 461 -18.14 -3.40 22.11
CA THR A 461 -17.80 -2.16 22.80
C THR A 461 -17.52 -2.39 24.29
N ILE A 462 -18.35 -3.18 24.98
CA ILE A 462 -18.15 -3.53 26.39
C ILE A 462 -16.81 -4.26 26.56
N ILE A 463 -16.56 -5.30 25.76
CA ILE A 463 -15.32 -6.07 25.79
C ILE A 463 -14.11 -5.18 25.50
N ASN A 464 -14.19 -4.30 24.51
CA ASN A 464 -13.11 -3.34 24.21
C ASN A 464 -12.80 -2.44 25.41
N THR A 465 -13.82 -1.90 26.09
CA THR A 465 -13.64 -1.04 27.26
C THR A 465 -12.98 -1.77 28.42
N ILE A 466 -13.41 -3.01 28.70
CA ILE A 466 -12.82 -3.86 29.75
C ILE A 466 -11.35 -4.15 29.43
N VAL A 467 -11.05 -4.59 28.20
CA VAL A 467 -9.67 -4.91 27.77
C VAL A 467 -8.77 -3.67 27.80
N ASP A 468 -9.25 -2.52 27.34
CA ASP A 468 -8.49 -1.27 27.38
C ASP A 468 -8.21 -0.81 28.82
N TRP A 469 -9.19 -0.95 29.72
CA TRP A 469 -9.01 -0.66 31.15
C TRP A 469 -7.94 -1.57 31.76
N GLN A 470 -7.95 -2.86 31.44
CA GLN A 470 -6.95 -3.81 31.94
C GLN A 470 -5.54 -3.58 31.39
N ILE A 471 -5.42 -3.24 30.10
CA ILE A 471 -4.13 -2.86 29.51
C ILE A 471 -3.55 -1.63 30.23
N ALA A 472 -4.40 -0.68 30.64
CA ALA A 472 -3.98 0.46 31.46
C ALA A 472 -3.53 0.02 32.86
N SER A 473 -4.30 -0.85 33.53
CA SER A 473 -4.10 -1.36 34.90
C SER A 473 -3.08 -2.50 35.06
N ASN A 474 -2.09 -2.63 34.16
CA ASN A 474 -1.02 -3.65 34.20
C ASN A 474 -1.46 -5.12 34.04
N GLY A 475 -2.61 -5.37 33.40
CA GLY A 475 -2.86 -6.63 32.69
C GLY A 475 -3.42 -7.82 33.48
N GLN A 476 -3.74 -7.66 34.77
CA GLN A 476 -4.52 -8.67 35.48
C GLN A 476 -6.02 -8.44 35.23
N PHE A 477 -6.68 -9.47 34.72
CA PHE A 477 -8.13 -9.50 34.68
C PHE A 477 -8.62 -9.91 36.07
N ASP A 478 -9.39 -9.05 36.71
CA ASP A 478 -10.20 -9.45 37.85
C ASP A 478 -11.20 -10.53 37.41
N GLN A 479 -11.54 -11.43 38.33
CA GLN A 479 -12.40 -12.58 38.04
C GLN A 479 -13.79 -12.17 37.53
N LYS A 480 -14.30 -11.00 37.96
CA LYS A 480 -15.59 -10.46 37.49
C LYS A 480 -15.51 -10.05 36.02
N SER A 481 -14.50 -9.28 35.61
CA SER A 481 -14.31 -8.91 34.20
C SER A 481 -14.14 -10.11 33.27
N LYS A 482 -13.43 -11.15 33.73
CA LYS A 482 -13.29 -12.43 32.99
C LYS A 482 -14.64 -13.08 32.73
N HIS A 483 -15.43 -13.24 33.80
CA HIS A 483 -16.76 -13.83 33.72
C HIS A 483 -17.69 -13.04 32.78
N ILE A 484 -17.67 -11.71 32.87
CA ILE A 484 -18.46 -10.85 31.96
C ILE A 484 -18.07 -11.10 30.51
N ILE A 485 -16.77 -11.11 30.18
CA ILE A 485 -16.33 -11.35 28.79
C ILE A 485 -16.76 -12.75 28.33
N ASN A 486 -16.61 -13.77 29.16
CA ASN A 486 -16.99 -15.13 28.81
C ASN A 486 -18.50 -15.27 28.54
N ASP A 487 -19.34 -14.68 29.39
CA ASP A 487 -20.79 -14.65 29.22
C ASP A 487 -21.20 -13.97 27.90
N LEU A 488 -20.66 -12.77 27.63
CA LEU A 488 -20.96 -12.02 26.41
C LEU A 488 -20.50 -12.77 25.14
N LEU A 489 -19.33 -13.41 25.17
CA LEU A 489 -18.81 -14.18 24.03
C LEU A 489 -19.58 -15.49 23.81
N THR A 490 -20.03 -16.14 24.88
CA THR A 490 -20.86 -17.34 24.80
C THR A 490 -22.22 -17.02 24.18
N LYS A 491 -22.88 -15.95 24.64
CA LYS A 491 -24.11 -15.43 24.02
C LYS A 491 -23.90 -15.06 22.55
N ALA A 492 -22.80 -14.38 22.23
CA ALA A 492 -22.48 -14.05 20.85
C ALA A 492 -22.28 -15.28 19.97
N HIS A 493 -21.65 -16.34 20.48
CA HIS A 493 -21.45 -17.58 19.75
C HIS A 493 -22.76 -18.32 19.48
N GLN A 494 -23.70 -18.33 20.43
CA GLN A 494 -25.02 -18.94 20.25
C GLN A 494 -25.78 -18.31 19.07
N VAL A 495 -25.67 -16.99 18.90
CA VAL A 495 -26.36 -16.27 17.82
C VAL A 495 -25.59 -16.28 16.50
N ASP A 496 -24.26 -16.30 16.54
CA ASP A 496 -23.39 -16.34 15.37
C ASP A 496 -22.37 -17.50 15.47
N PRO A 497 -22.80 -18.76 15.34
CA PRO A 497 -21.93 -19.93 15.53
C PRO A 497 -20.77 -19.98 14.52
N MET A 498 -20.99 -19.40 13.33
CA MET A 498 -20.03 -19.38 12.22
C MET A 498 -19.10 -18.16 12.26
N HIS A 499 -19.22 -17.32 13.29
CA HIS A 499 -18.37 -16.15 13.52
C HIS A 499 -18.27 -15.18 12.33
N LYS A 500 -19.41 -14.93 11.66
CA LYS A 500 -19.50 -14.02 10.51
C LYS A 500 -19.53 -12.55 10.92
N SER A 501 -19.98 -12.25 12.14
CA SER A 501 -20.09 -10.90 12.68
C SER A 501 -18.74 -10.19 12.78
N SER A 502 -18.77 -8.86 12.62
CA SER A 502 -17.58 -8.02 12.79
C SER A 502 -17.00 -8.04 14.21
N LEU A 503 -17.81 -8.44 15.22
CA LEU A 503 -17.40 -8.67 16.60
C LEU A 503 -16.13 -9.53 16.67
N TRP A 504 -16.09 -10.65 15.95
CA TRP A 504 -14.96 -11.59 15.99
C TRP A 504 -13.68 -11.01 15.40
N SER A 505 -13.81 -10.13 14.40
CA SER A 505 -12.66 -9.40 13.85
C SER A 505 -12.13 -8.33 14.81
N ILE A 506 -13.02 -7.71 15.60
CA ILE A 506 -12.66 -6.78 16.68
C ILE A 506 -11.97 -7.56 17.80
N LEU A 507 -12.55 -8.67 18.25
CA LEU A 507 -11.99 -9.55 19.28
C LEU A 507 -10.56 -10.00 18.95
N ALA A 508 -10.31 -10.45 17.72
CA ALA A 508 -8.97 -10.79 17.24
C ALA A 508 -7.98 -9.62 17.39
N SER A 509 -8.43 -8.41 17.06
CA SER A 509 -7.61 -7.19 17.16
C SER A 509 -7.30 -6.82 18.61
N LEU A 510 -8.27 -6.99 19.52
CA LEU A 510 -8.11 -6.73 20.96
C LEU A 510 -7.17 -7.75 21.60
N TYR A 511 -7.33 -9.02 21.27
CA TYR A 511 -6.49 -10.08 21.82
C TYR A 511 -5.02 -9.90 21.41
N ILE A 512 -4.73 -9.68 20.12
CA ILE A 512 -3.37 -9.40 19.65
C ILE A 512 -2.83 -8.10 20.29
N LYS A 513 -3.64 -7.04 20.38
CA LYS A 513 -3.25 -5.78 21.04
C LYS A 513 -2.84 -6.00 22.49
N ARG A 514 -3.56 -6.86 23.22
CA ARG A 514 -3.22 -7.26 24.59
C ARG A 514 -1.92 -8.02 24.63
N LEU A 515 -1.74 -9.05 23.80
CA LEU A 515 -0.52 -9.89 23.79
C LEU A 515 0.74 -9.06 23.55
N VAL A 516 0.73 -8.21 22.53
CA VAL A 516 1.90 -7.45 22.08
C VAL A 516 2.09 -6.11 22.82
N HIS A 517 1.34 -5.90 23.90
CA HIS A 517 1.47 -4.68 24.68
C HIS A 517 2.82 -4.61 25.38
N HIS A 518 3.53 -3.49 25.22
CA HIS A 518 4.89 -3.30 25.71
C HIS A 518 5.12 -3.54 27.20
N LYS A 519 4.09 -3.35 28.04
CA LYS A 519 4.17 -3.67 29.48
C LYS A 519 4.34 -5.17 29.77
N ASN A 520 4.04 -6.04 28.81
CA ASN A 520 4.23 -7.48 28.94
C ASN A 520 5.67 -7.92 28.65
N PHE A 521 6.53 -7.02 28.16
CA PHE A 521 7.93 -7.34 27.93
C PHE A 521 8.67 -7.12 29.25
N ARG A 522 8.76 -8.17 30.07
CA ARG A 522 9.48 -8.12 31.34
C ARG A 522 10.98 -7.98 31.08
N LYS A 523 11.69 -7.36 32.03
CA LYS A 523 13.14 -7.49 32.21
C LYS A 523 13.39 -8.42 33.40
N PRO A 524 13.40 -9.75 33.23
CA PRO A 524 13.87 -10.62 34.30
C PRO A 524 15.40 -10.59 34.25
N HIS A 525 16.03 -9.78 35.11
CA HIS A 525 17.47 -9.80 35.41
C HIS A 525 18.43 -10.23 34.27
N GLY A 526 18.42 -9.48 33.16
CA GLY A 526 19.33 -9.66 32.02
C GLY A 526 19.18 -8.54 30.99
N PRO A 527 20.11 -8.40 30.02
CA PRO A 527 20.01 -7.40 28.96
C PRO A 527 18.91 -7.72 27.93
N GLU A 528 18.39 -8.94 27.91
CA GLU A 528 17.37 -9.40 26.95
C GLU A 528 15.95 -9.22 27.51
N LYS A 529 15.08 -8.55 26.73
CA LYS A 529 13.65 -8.45 27.03
C LYS A 529 12.98 -9.78 26.71
N GLU A 530 12.20 -10.30 27.63
CA GLU A 530 11.38 -11.49 27.37
C GLU A 530 10.25 -11.12 26.39
N THR A 531 10.34 -11.61 25.16
CA THR A 531 9.46 -11.23 24.04
C THR A 531 8.61 -12.38 23.50
N MET A 532 8.48 -13.49 24.26
CA MET A 532 7.75 -14.69 23.84
C MET A 532 6.30 -14.42 23.38
N ASN A 533 5.65 -13.40 23.95
CA ASN A 533 4.31 -12.98 23.53
C ASN A 533 4.26 -12.47 22.08
N LEU A 534 5.35 -11.94 21.54
CA LEU A 534 5.45 -11.55 20.13
C LEU A 534 5.56 -12.79 19.22
N ASP A 535 6.34 -13.79 19.61
CA ASP A 535 6.41 -15.07 18.89
C ASP A 535 5.06 -15.78 18.89
N LEU A 536 4.37 -15.79 20.04
CA LEU A 536 3.01 -16.31 20.15
C LEU A 536 2.04 -15.53 19.25
N ALA A 537 2.09 -14.19 19.23
CA ALA A 537 1.23 -13.38 18.37
C ALA A 537 1.48 -13.66 16.88
N LYS A 538 2.74 -13.84 16.47
CA LYS A 538 3.12 -14.25 15.11
C LYS A 538 2.58 -15.64 14.78
N LEU A 539 2.76 -16.62 15.69
CA LEU A 539 2.27 -17.99 15.52
C LEU A 539 0.74 -18.02 15.35
N ILE A 540 0.00 -17.36 16.24
CA ILE A 540 -1.47 -17.27 16.18
C ILE A 540 -1.91 -16.62 14.88
N PHE A 541 -1.25 -15.54 14.45
CA PHE A 541 -1.56 -14.87 13.18
C PHE A 541 -1.38 -15.80 11.97
N LEU A 542 -0.25 -16.52 11.90
CA LEU A 542 0.04 -17.45 10.81
C LEU A 542 -0.97 -18.60 10.78
N LYS A 543 -1.21 -19.25 11.93
CA LYS A 543 -2.18 -20.36 12.05
C LYS A 543 -3.58 -19.92 11.64
N SER A 544 -4.01 -18.76 12.14
CA SER A 544 -5.33 -18.19 11.86
C SER A 544 -5.49 -17.73 10.41
N SER A 545 -4.39 -17.36 9.73
CA SER A 545 -4.43 -16.94 8.32
C SER A 545 -4.46 -18.13 7.36
N SER A 546 -3.81 -19.24 7.72
CA SER A 546 -3.74 -20.45 6.87
C SER A 546 -4.99 -21.34 6.97
N ASN A 547 -5.70 -21.31 8.10
CA ASN A 547 -6.83 -22.23 8.36
C ASN A 547 -8.19 -21.54 8.23
N SER A 548 -8.57 -21.13 7.01
CA SER A 548 -9.82 -20.38 6.77
C SER A 548 -11.11 -21.12 7.15
N ASN A 549 -11.06 -22.44 7.33
CA ASN A 549 -12.23 -23.30 7.54
C ASN A 549 -12.40 -23.78 9.00
N GLN A 550 -11.50 -23.43 9.92
CA GLN A 550 -11.63 -23.81 11.33
C GLN A 550 -12.52 -22.83 12.11
N ILE A 551 -13.34 -23.36 13.02
CA ILE A 551 -14.14 -22.58 13.96
C ILE A 551 -13.18 -21.77 14.84
N CYS A 552 -13.41 -20.46 14.97
CA CYS A 552 -12.53 -19.62 15.76
C CYS A 552 -12.69 -19.94 17.25
N THR A 553 -11.66 -19.68 18.04
CA THR A 553 -11.74 -19.79 19.49
C THR A 553 -12.75 -18.77 20.03
N ILE A 554 -13.77 -19.24 20.76
CA ILE A 554 -14.85 -18.40 21.31
C ILE A 554 -14.29 -17.36 22.27
N ASN A 555 -13.54 -17.80 23.30
CA ASN A 555 -12.91 -16.92 24.28
C ASN A 555 -11.38 -17.09 24.28
N PRO A 556 -10.63 -16.29 23.51
CA PRO A 556 -9.18 -16.38 23.47
C PRO A 556 -8.52 -15.89 24.77
N PHE A 557 -9.22 -15.16 25.64
CA PHE A 557 -8.64 -14.61 26.87
C PHE A 557 -8.53 -15.61 28.02
N GLU A 558 -9.27 -16.72 27.96
CA GLU A 558 -9.31 -17.77 28.98
C GLU A 558 -8.84 -19.14 28.48
N HIS A 559 -8.35 -19.21 27.24
CA HIS A 559 -7.94 -20.48 26.65
C HIS A 559 -6.72 -21.08 27.36
N SER A 560 -6.83 -22.32 27.83
CA SER A 560 -5.80 -23.03 28.61
C SER A 560 -4.49 -23.25 27.85
N SER A 561 -4.55 -23.36 26.52
CA SER A 561 -3.38 -23.51 25.63
C SER A 561 -3.32 -22.36 24.61
N PRO A 562 -2.66 -21.24 24.91
CA PRO A 562 -2.65 -20.06 24.04
C PRO A 562 -2.14 -20.32 22.61
N GLN A 563 -1.20 -21.25 22.45
CA GLN A 563 -0.66 -21.69 21.15
C GLN A 563 -1.71 -22.32 20.22
N ASN A 564 -2.83 -22.79 20.79
CA ASN A 564 -3.89 -23.44 20.01
C ASN A 564 -4.97 -22.48 19.52
N ILE A 565 -4.95 -21.22 19.95
CA ILE A 565 -5.96 -20.21 19.62
C ILE A 565 -6.02 -19.97 18.11
N ILE A 566 -7.25 -19.89 17.59
CA ILE A 566 -7.57 -19.54 16.20
C ILE A 566 -8.44 -18.29 16.24
N LEU A 567 -7.97 -17.22 15.59
CA LEU A 567 -8.65 -15.93 15.55
C LEU A 567 -9.28 -15.68 14.18
N ARG A 568 -10.37 -14.90 14.15
CA ARG A 568 -10.98 -14.48 12.89
C ARG A 568 -10.13 -13.41 12.20
N ILE A 569 -9.35 -13.81 11.21
CA ILE A 569 -8.60 -12.90 10.33
C ILE A 569 -9.37 -12.72 9.01
N SER A 570 -9.55 -11.46 8.62
CA SER A 570 -10.21 -11.02 7.39
C SER A 570 -9.41 -9.90 6.75
N ASN A 571 -9.72 -9.57 5.49
CA ASN A 571 -9.12 -8.42 4.80
C ASN A 571 -9.32 -7.08 5.55
N LYS A 572 -10.34 -6.97 6.41
CA LYS A 572 -10.67 -5.77 7.18
C LYS A 572 -9.84 -5.58 8.45
N ASN A 573 -9.24 -6.64 9.01
CA ASN A 573 -8.44 -6.56 10.23
C ASN A 573 -6.98 -7.05 10.05
N LYS A 574 -6.63 -7.76 8.97
CA LYS A 574 -5.26 -8.22 8.70
C LYS A 574 -4.22 -7.10 8.86
N ILE A 575 -4.43 -5.95 8.21
CA ILE A 575 -3.52 -4.80 8.30
C ILE A 575 -3.42 -4.24 9.73
N ILE A 576 -4.53 -4.20 10.46
CA ILE A 576 -4.57 -3.71 11.85
C ILE A 576 -3.76 -4.64 12.76
N LEU A 577 -3.96 -5.96 12.63
CA LEU A 577 -3.23 -6.98 13.40
C LEU A 577 -1.73 -6.87 13.17
N LEU A 578 -1.30 -6.83 11.90
CA LEU A 578 0.11 -6.69 11.53
C LEU A 578 0.73 -5.39 12.05
N ARG A 579 0.01 -4.27 11.98
CA ARG A 579 0.47 -2.99 12.56
C ARG A 579 0.63 -3.05 14.07
N ASN A 580 -0.30 -3.71 14.78
CA ASN A 580 -0.19 -3.90 16.23
C ASN A 580 1.02 -4.76 16.60
N ILE A 581 1.22 -5.89 15.91
CA ILE A 581 2.38 -6.78 16.13
C ILE A 581 3.69 -6.04 15.82
N ALA A 582 3.76 -5.32 14.70
CA ALA A 582 4.93 -4.51 14.34
C ALA A 582 5.25 -3.42 15.38
N SER A 583 4.23 -2.71 15.89
CA SER A 583 4.42 -1.72 16.95
C SER A 583 4.95 -2.36 18.25
N GLY A 584 4.43 -3.54 18.61
CA GLY A 584 4.95 -4.35 19.71
C GLY A 584 6.40 -4.76 19.48
N ALA A 585 6.72 -5.27 18.28
CA ALA A 585 8.06 -5.72 17.91
C ALA A 585 9.10 -4.60 17.98
N ILE A 586 8.76 -3.38 17.54
CA ILE A 586 9.65 -2.21 17.68
C ILE A 586 9.95 -1.93 19.16
N LYS A 587 8.91 -1.92 20.02
CA LYS A 587 9.08 -1.68 21.46
C LYS A 587 9.83 -2.81 22.19
N GLY A 588 9.67 -4.04 21.68
CA GLY A 588 10.37 -5.23 22.13
C GLY A 588 11.77 -5.42 21.53
N CYS A 589 12.21 -4.53 20.63
CA CYS A 589 13.48 -4.65 19.88
C CYS A 589 13.62 -5.95 19.07
N ARG A 590 12.52 -6.48 18.52
CA ARG A 590 12.49 -7.72 17.70
C ARG A 590 12.48 -7.40 16.20
N LYS A 591 13.68 -7.23 15.64
CA LYS A 591 13.91 -6.92 14.22
C LYS A 591 13.26 -7.93 13.27
N ASP A 592 13.41 -9.22 13.56
CA ASP A 592 12.92 -10.33 12.76
C ASP A 592 11.39 -10.28 12.57
N ILE A 593 10.64 -10.08 13.67
CA ILE A 593 9.17 -9.98 13.64
C ILE A 593 8.72 -8.69 12.97
N PHE A 594 9.41 -7.57 13.23
CA PHE A 594 9.10 -6.30 12.58
C PHE A 594 9.25 -6.36 11.05
N LEU A 595 10.35 -6.94 10.55
CA LEU A 595 10.59 -7.10 9.12
C LEU A 595 9.58 -8.07 8.49
N TRP A 596 9.26 -9.16 9.18
CA TRP A 596 8.19 -10.08 8.75
C TRP A 596 6.83 -9.35 8.61
N CYS A 597 6.44 -8.53 9.60
CA CYS A 597 5.21 -7.74 9.51
C CYS A 597 5.23 -6.76 8.32
N CYS A 598 6.37 -6.09 8.07
CA CYS A 598 6.51 -5.18 6.93
C CYS A 598 6.35 -5.92 5.59
N ALA A 599 6.93 -7.11 5.46
CA ALA A 599 6.77 -7.95 4.27
C ALA A 599 5.31 -8.38 4.07
N GLU A 600 4.63 -8.81 5.14
CA GLU A 600 3.21 -9.19 5.09
C GLU A 600 2.28 -8.00 4.76
N LEU A 601 2.58 -6.81 5.27
CA LEU A 601 1.86 -5.58 4.92
C LEU A 601 2.08 -5.21 3.44
N TYR A 602 3.30 -5.36 2.93
CA TYR A 602 3.61 -5.14 1.52
C TYR A 602 2.88 -6.13 0.60
N ASN A 603 2.86 -7.42 0.96
CA ASN A 603 2.11 -8.46 0.25
C ASN A 603 0.59 -8.22 0.31
N SER A 604 0.12 -7.53 1.36
CA SER A 604 -1.28 -7.13 1.49
C SER A 604 -1.62 -5.84 0.71
N GLY A 605 -0.67 -5.26 -0.02
CA GLY A 605 -0.87 -4.09 -0.88
C GLY A 605 -0.63 -2.74 -0.21
N VAL A 606 0.10 -2.68 0.91
CA VAL A 606 0.56 -1.41 1.51
C VAL A 606 1.90 -1.01 0.89
N ALA A 607 1.98 0.17 0.28
CA ALA A 607 3.22 0.62 -0.35
C ALA A 607 4.28 1.02 0.70
N VAL A 608 5.56 0.94 0.36
CA VAL A 608 6.65 1.29 1.29
C VAL A 608 6.53 2.73 1.80
N LYS A 609 6.22 3.69 0.92
CA LYS A 609 5.98 5.09 1.29
C LYS A 609 4.83 5.27 2.29
N GLU A 610 3.80 4.42 2.21
CA GLU A 610 2.66 4.42 3.12
C GLU A 610 3.06 3.89 4.50
N LEU A 611 3.85 2.82 4.54
CA LEU A 611 4.40 2.28 5.78
C LEU A 611 5.28 3.31 6.48
N ILE A 612 6.18 3.97 5.75
CA ILE A 612 7.06 5.01 6.30
C ILE A 612 6.22 6.12 6.94
N LEU A 613 5.21 6.63 6.24
CA LEU A 613 4.32 7.67 6.76
C LEU A 613 3.60 7.20 8.03
N ASP A 614 3.02 6.00 8.02
CA ASP A 614 2.33 5.46 9.19
C ASP A 614 3.27 5.31 10.39
N TRP A 615 4.52 4.89 10.18
CA TRP A 615 5.50 4.76 11.25
C TRP A 615 5.90 6.12 11.84
N HIS A 616 6.15 7.11 10.98
CA HIS A 616 6.35 8.50 11.43
C HIS A 616 5.15 9.00 12.22
N ALA A 617 3.94 8.74 11.73
CA ALA A 617 2.71 9.15 12.38
C ALA A 617 2.47 8.47 13.74
N ILE A 618 2.99 7.24 13.94
CA ILE A 618 2.89 6.50 15.20
C ILE A 618 3.95 6.97 16.21
N PHE A 619 5.20 7.16 15.77
CA PHE A 619 6.36 7.30 16.66
C PHE A 619 6.88 8.74 16.80
N ASP A 620 6.63 9.62 15.84
CA ASP A 620 7.03 11.02 15.91
C ASP A 620 5.90 11.87 16.52
N TYR A 621 6.20 12.54 17.63
CA TYR A 621 5.23 13.39 18.31
C TYR A 621 4.82 14.60 17.47
N ARG A 622 5.70 15.10 16.60
CA ARG A 622 5.45 16.26 15.72
C ARG A 622 4.29 15.98 14.76
N PHE A 623 4.19 14.74 14.28
CA PHE A 623 3.06 14.29 13.45
C PHE A 623 1.74 14.23 14.22
N ARG A 624 1.79 13.99 15.53
CA ARG A 624 0.61 13.87 16.38
C ARG A 624 0.12 15.21 16.92
N SER A 625 1.01 16.19 17.05
CA SER A 625 0.69 17.55 17.50
C SER A 625 0.42 18.53 16.35
N SER A 626 0.84 18.22 15.12
CA SER A 626 0.64 19.12 13.99
C SER A 626 -0.83 19.21 13.56
N LYS A 627 -1.27 20.43 13.25
CA LYS A 627 -2.61 20.72 12.68
C LYS A 627 -2.70 20.41 11.18
N SER A 628 -1.56 20.21 10.50
CA SER A 628 -1.47 19.80 9.08
C SER A 628 -0.21 19.00 8.83
N LEU A 629 -0.31 17.92 8.03
CA LEU A 629 0.87 17.21 7.55
C LEU A 629 1.69 18.05 6.56
N GLU A 630 1.15 19.10 5.97
CA GLU A 630 1.89 19.96 5.02
C GLU A 630 2.95 20.84 5.69
N ASN A 631 2.75 21.16 6.97
CA ASN A 631 3.74 21.85 7.80
C ASN A 631 4.98 20.97 8.06
N ILE A 632 4.84 19.66 7.91
CA ILE A 632 5.94 18.71 7.96
C ILE A 632 6.35 18.51 6.50
N LYS A 633 7.46 19.12 6.06
CA LYS A 633 7.95 19.08 4.66
C LYS A 633 7.94 17.65 4.10
N LEU A 634 6.81 17.26 3.51
CA LEU A 634 6.50 15.90 3.06
C LEU A 634 6.95 15.64 1.62
N LYS A 635 7.78 16.52 1.06
CA LYS A 635 8.41 16.31 -0.24
C LYS A 635 9.59 15.36 -0.05
N ASP A 636 9.32 14.07 -0.17
CA ASP A 636 10.29 13.00 -0.46
C ASP A 636 11.41 12.72 0.56
N GLN A 637 11.39 13.35 1.74
CA GLN A 637 12.49 13.27 2.73
C GLN A 637 12.23 12.36 3.93
N LEU A 638 11.03 11.77 4.08
CA LEU A 638 10.80 10.87 5.21
C LEU A 638 11.55 9.55 5.00
N SER A 639 12.55 9.30 5.84
CA SER A 639 13.27 8.04 5.89
C SER A 639 13.00 7.31 7.21
N ILE A 640 13.13 5.99 7.18
CA ILE A 640 13.14 5.17 8.40
C ILE A 640 14.37 5.49 9.25
N SER A 641 15.47 5.96 8.63
CA SER A 641 16.69 6.39 9.34
C SER A 641 16.45 7.50 10.34
N ASP A 642 15.39 8.28 10.12
CA ASP A 642 15.09 9.48 10.91
C ASP A 642 14.23 9.16 12.15
N LEU A 643 13.92 7.87 12.37
CA LEU A 643 13.16 7.38 13.51
C LEU A 643 14.08 6.60 14.47
N PRO A 644 14.57 7.22 15.58
CA PRO A 644 15.50 6.58 16.51
C PRO A 644 14.99 5.25 17.07
N LEU A 645 13.67 5.15 17.33
CA LEU A 645 13.05 3.92 17.84
C LEU A 645 13.13 2.76 16.85
N ILE A 646 12.93 3.02 15.57
CA ILE A 646 13.03 1.98 14.53
C ILE A 646 14.50 1.67 14.27
N LYS A 647 15.36 2.68 14.19
CA LYS A 647 16.80 2.50 14.05
C LYS A 647 17.36 1.61 15.16
N ASN A 648 16.96 1.84 16.41
CA ASN A 648 17.39 1.02 17.54
C ASN A 648 16.81 -0.40 17.53
N ALA A 649 15.57 -0.58 17.05
CA ALA A 649 14.98 -1.91 16.89
C ALA A 649 15.52 -2.69 15.68
N LEU A 650 16.20 -2.02 14.75
CA LEU A 650 16.84 -2.61 13.56
C LEU A 650 18.34 -2.87 13.73
N LYS A 651 18.97 -2.32 14.77
CA LYS A 651 20.28 -2.76 15.25
C LYS A 651 20.11 -4.14 15.86
#